data_AF-A0A8T2UXD9-F1
#
_entry.id   AF-A0A8T2UXD9-F1
#
_cell.length_a   1.000
_cell.length_b   1.000
_cell.length_c   1.000
_cell.angle_alpha   90.00
_cell.angle_beta   90.00
_cell.angle_gamma   90.00
#
_symmetry.space_group_name_H-M   'P 1'
#
loop_
_entity.id
_entity.type
_entity.pdbx_description
1 polymer ?
#
loop_
_entity_poly.entity_id
_entity_poly.type
_entity_poly.pdbx_seq_one_letter_code
_entity_poly.pdbx_strand_id
1 'polypeptide(L)'
;MERRQKRVIEWLMVNTEEFKEHDDVKQLILDATTTLVELKDKVLLCKRQCSKCLITCVLLKGHHSDHSCLGTHICSQECTFCREEQAIHFSTCTEPKIMECSEKAGHSGNHDCHKRTHSCPQTCNKYEQSSNCYKKCSLRVNHEGEHICKSPQHMCREKCSLPGCENQCNIPFESEHDQHVCNEKFCPVQCLMPHCTRQCATEDHFHLLKDDAQHFCSSEHLCDAKCEARGVCNVVTELVKQTKVFHGKRGDFEYDFVSEQSEFRKGCCVMIPAFTSKHSGPHLHSLNTNVIHYCDVRCPNCEYYCQLPFGHAGLHDTQHGNMKKSRFVADTENIDFHGRQYVRGESGVAEMCAMYCRARGRGHTHLIPCPERSGVYPEERKVRCTEKVYDGAKHLTKKEQRDLGEKDPLDQMMHATYWEYIGFKDPCDKHEGKFFALCDHYCPSEEHNDAKEKSYCTETLWHNPVPRDTRMGSTRGYVSEDGHHFSCTHTTITPHNVIFVVDKSYSMDSGDIKPKLKMFPQNRLGCVYDAMLRFITLRLQDSGRVREKDIMSVVLFGSDARIQVELKPISESLINDLPPTTDGCTNYSSGLEKAELILDKSRQKPEHSSKTPVIIFLSDGENNDGSDPVSKVRGMKRKNSRLVVHTIMFGDKSSGGILKDMASAGGGEYQLTLDDVELSKSFEYLAKSLKPRLFSLCNL
;
A
#
# COMPACT_ATOMS: atom_id res chain seq x y z
N MET A 1 -56.42 5.74 -12.15
CA MET A 1 -55.17 5.10 -11.69
C MET A 1 -54.00 5.40 -12.60
N GLU A 2 -54.13 5.24 -13.91
CA GLU A 2 -53.05 5.47 -14.89
C GLU A 2 -52.38 6.85 -14.77
N ARG A 3 -53.15 7.93 -14.58
CA ARG A 3 -52.61 9.28 -14.32
C ARG A 3 -51.73 9.35 -13.06
N ARG A 4 -52.06 8.59 -12.01
CA ARG A 4 -51.27 8.56 -10.76
C ARG A 4 -49.99 7.75 -10.93
N GLN A 5 -50.06 6.61 -11.63
CA GLN A 5 -48.91 5.78 -11.98
C GLN A 5 -47.88 6.60 -12.78
N LYS A 6 -48.33 7.27 -13.84
CA LYS A 6 -47.45 8.11 -14.68
C LYS A 6 -46.73 9.19 -13.85
N ARG A 7 -47.45 9.89 -12.97
CA ARG A 7 -46.89 10.95 -12.12
C ARG A 7 -45.81 10.46 -11.15
N VAL A 8 -45.95 9.26 -10.58
CA VAL A 8 -44.96 8.69 -9.65
C VAL A 8 -43.69 8.31 -10.39
N ILE A 9 -43.81 7.66 -11.55
CA ILE A 9 -42.65 7.28 -12.38
C ILE A 9 -41.92 8.52 -12.89
N GLU A 10 -42.64 9.52 -13.40
CA GLU A 10 -42.05 10.79 -13.83
C GLU A 10 -41.32 11.50 -12.69
N TRP A 11 -41.90 11.51 -11.48
CA TRP A 11 -41.24 12.10 -10.32
C TRP A 11 -39.96 11.36 -9.94
N LEU A 12 -39.96 10.02 -9.96
CA LEU A 12 -38.76 9.23 -9.69
C LEU A 12 -37.66 9.52 -10.71
N MET A 13 -37.97 9.47 -12.00
CA MET A 13 -36.99 9.72 -13.07
C MET A 13 -36.33 11.11 -12.94
N VAL A 14 -37.12 12.15 -12.66
CA VAL A 14 -36.59 13.52 -12.50
C VAL A 14 -35.65 13.64 -11.29
N ASN A 15 -35.98 12.98 -10.17
CA ASN A 15 -35.19 13.11 -8.93
C ASN A 15 -33.99 12.16 -8.86
N THR A 16 -33.89 11.19 -9.79
CA THR A 16 -32.78 10.24 -9.83
C THR A 16 -31.92 10.34 -11.10
N GLU A 17 -32.11 11.38 -11.92
CA GLU A 17 -31.42 11.53 -13.22
C GLU A 17 -29.89 11.48 -13.10
N GLU A 18 -29.32 12.12 -12.07
CA GLU A 18 -27.87 12.14 -11.82
C GLU A 18 -27.31 10.77 -11.41
N PHE A 19 -28.17 9.87 -10.93
CA PHE A 19 -27.81 8.56 -10.39
C PHE A 19 -28.38 7.40 -11.22
N LYS A 20 -28.87 7.65 -12.43
CA LYS A 20 -29.55 6.66 -13.28
C LYS A 20 -28.75 5.39 -13.56
N GLU A 21 -27.43 5.45 -13.43
CA GLU A 21 -26.53 4.31 -13.61
C GLU A 21 -26.26 3.49 -12.34
N HIS A 22 -26.68 3.96 -11.15
CA HIS A 22 -26.54 3.22 -9.90
C HIS A 22 -27.56 2.08 -9.82
N ASP A 23 -27.09 0.90 -9.39
CA ASP A 23 -27.92 -0.30 -9.21
C ASP A 23 -29.10 -0.04 -8.27
N ASP A 24 -28.89 0.70 -7.17
CA ASP A 24 -29.94 1.04 -6.21
C ASP A 24 -31.08 1.87 -6.82
N VAL A 25 -30.75 2.75 -7.77
CA VAL A 25 -31.74 3.59 -8.47
C VAL A 25 -32.51 2.78 -9.51
N LYS A 26 -31.83 1.91 -10.24
CA LYS A 26 -32.49 0.97 -11.18
C LYS A 26 -33.45 0.05 -10.42
N GLN A 27 -33.03 -0.46 -9.27
CA GLN A 27 -33.87 -1.28 -8.39
C GLN A 27 -35.08 -0.49 -7.86
N LEU A 28 -34.87 0.74 -7.37
CA LEU A 28 -35.95 1.61 -6.90
C LEU A 28 -37.03 1.86 -7.97
N ILE A 29 -36.62 2.13 -9.21
CA ILE A 29 -37.57 2.36 -10.32
C ILE A 29 -38.36 1.08 -10.63
N LEU A 30 -37.70 -0.08 -10.61
CA LEU A 30 -38.35 -1.37 -10.84
C LEU A 30 -39.34 -1.72 -9.72
N ASP A 31 -38.95 -1.54 -8.46
CA ASP A 31 -39.77 -1.79 -7.28
C ASP A 31 -41.00 -0.87 -7.27
N ALA A 32 -40.81 0.41 -7.59
CA ALA A 32 -41.91 1.37 -7.72
C ALA A 32 -42.87 0.96 -8.85
N THR A 33 -42.34 0.54 -10.00
CA THR A 33 -43.17 0.09 -11.13
C THR A 33 -43.98 -1.16 -10.76
N THR A 34 -43.36 -2.13 -10.10
CA THR A 34 -44.01 -3.36 -9.64
C THR A 34 -45.11 -3.05 -8.62
N THR A 35 -44.79 -2.24 -7.61
CA THR A 35 -45.74 -1.82 -6.57
C THR A 35 -46.96 -1.09 -7.16
N LEU A 36 -46.74 -0.23 -8.17
CA LEU A 36 -47.82 0.49 -8.84
C LEU A 36 -48.75 -0.42 -9.65
N VAL A 37 -48.21 -1.49 -10.25
CA VAL A 37 -49.02 -2.53 -10.94
C VAL A 37 -49.85 -3.30 -9.92
N GLU A 38 -49.26 -3.74 -8.81
CA GLU A 38 -50.01 -4.42 -7.74
C GLU A 38 -51.11 -3.54 -7.14
N LEU A 39 -50.84 -2.25 -6.96
CA LEU A 39 -51.82 -1.27 -6.48
C LEU A 39 -52.99 -1.13 -7.47
N LYS A 40 -52.72 -1.19 -8.79
CA LYS A 40 -53.78 -1.13 -9.82
C LYS A 40 -54.76 -2.30 -9.66
N ASP A 41 -54.27 -3.52 -9.44
CA ASP A 41 -55.12 -4.69 -9.29
C ASP A 41 -55.95 -4.65 -8.00
N LYS A 42 -55.39 -4.10 -6.92
CA LYS A 42 -56.07 -3.96 -5.61
C LYS A 42 -57.21 -2.93 -5.61
N VAL A 43 -57.32 -2.07 -6.62
CA VAL A 43 -58.36 -1.02 -6.69
C VAL A 43 -59.39 -1.24 -7.80
N LEU A 44 -59.32 -2.36 -8.53
CA LEU A 44 -60.33 -2.72 -9.51
C LEU A 44 -61.62 -3.17 -8.82
N LEU A 45 -62.78 -2.92 -9.44
CA LEU A 45 -64.05 -3.49 -9.00
C LEU A 45 -64.18 -4.94 -9.48
N CYS A 46 -64.87 -5.77 -8.69
CA CYS A 46 -65.09 -7.18 -8.95
C CYS A 46 -65.87 -7.45 -10.24
N LYS A 47 -66.91 -6.65 -10.53
CA LYS A 47 -67.77 -6.74 -11.73
C LYS A 47 -68.50 -8.08 -11.95
N ARG A 48 -68.29 -9.10 -11.10
CA ARG A 48 -69.10 -10.34 -11.09
C ARG A 48 -70.55 -10.04 -10.69
N GLN A 49 -71.49 -10.92 -11.02
CA GLN A 49 -72.88 -10.71 -10.66
C GLN A 49 -73.09 -10.74 -9.12
N CYS A 50 -73.96 -9.89 -8.59
CA CYS A 50 -74.33 -9.90 -7.18
C CYS A 50 -74.95 -11.24 -6.75
N SER A 51 -74.68 -11.69 -5.51
CA SER A 51 -75.26 -12.93 -4.97
C SER A 51 -76.78 -12.84 -4.79
N LYS A 52 -77.34 -11.62 -4.65
CA LYS A 52 -78.76 -11.38 -4.34
C LYS A 52 -79.58 -10.91 -5.55
N CYS A 53 -78.97 -10.28 -6.54
CA CYS A 53 -79.62 -9.81 -7.77
C CYS A 53 -78.68 -9.91 -8.98
N LEU A 54 -79.09 -9.39 -10.14
CA LEU A 54 -78.37 -9.54 -11.40
C LEU A 54 -77.51 -8.32 -11.77
N ILE A 55 -77.40 -7.34 -10.85
CA ILE A 55 -76.51 -6.19 -10.99
C ILE A 55 -75.06 -6.62 -10.70
N THR A 56 -74.10 -5.97 -11.35
CA THR A 56 -72.67 -6.18 -11.12
C THR A 56 -72.23 -5.78 -9.70
N CYS A 57 -71.34 -6.57 -9.12
CA CYS A 57 -70.69 -6.37 -7.84
C CYS A 57 -69.80 -5.11 -7.90
N VAL A 58 -69.96 -4.26 -6.89
CA VAL A 58 -69.22 -3.00 -6.72
C VAL A 58 -68.16 -3.08 -5.63
N LEU A 59 -67.91 -4.27 -5.07
CA LEU A 59 -66.80 -4.52 -4.17
C LEU A 59 -65.48 -4.64 -4.94
N LEU A 60 -64.34 -4.54 -4.23
CA LEU A 60 -63.01 -4.68 -4.82
C LEU A 60 -62.77 -6.08 -5.37
N LYS A 61 -62.04 -6.18 -6.50
CA LYS A 61 -61.65 -7.43 -7.14
C LYS A 61 -60.88 -8.31 -6.13
N GLY A 62 -61.26 -9.58 -6.01
CA GLY A 62 -60.64 -10.54 -5.09
C GLY A 62 -61.18 -10.54 -3.66
N HIS A 63 -62.31 -9.86 -3.38
CA HIS A 63 -62.95 -9.95 -2.07
C HIS A 63 -63.43 -11.38 -1.74
N HIS A 64 -63.40 -11.75 -0.45
CA HIS A 64 -63.83 -13.09 0.02
C HIS A 64 -65.30 -13.17 0.47
N SER A 65 -65.99 -12.03 0.60
CA SER A 65 -67.41 -12.00 0.98
C SER A 65 -68.34 -12.31 -0.20
N ASP A 66 -69.64 -12.47 0.06
CA ASP A 66 -70.65 -12.52 -1.00
C ASP A 66 -70.58 -11.30 -1.95
N HIS A 67 -70.83 -11.52 -3.24
CA HIS A 67 -70.87 -10.46 -4.24
C HIS A 67 -72.04 -9.51 -3.98
N SER A 68 -71.78 -8.22 -3.86
CA SER A 68 -72.78 -7.21 -3.52
C SER A 68 -72.76 -6.02 -4.47
N CYS A 69 -73.93 -5.62 -4.95
CA CYS A 69 -74.11 -4.36 -5.68
C CYS A 69 -74.35 -3.16 -4.75
N LEU A 70 -74.43 -3.38 -3.43
CA LEU A 70 -74.79 -2.36 -2.41
C LEU A 70 -76.14 -1.67 -2.63
N GLY A 71 -77.02 -2.24 -3.48
CA GLY A 71 -78.36 -1.72 -3.77
C GLY A 71 -79.49 -2.50 -3.09
N THR A 72 -80.74 -2.19 -3.46
CA THR A 72 -81.96 -2.81 -2.89
C THR A 72 -82.23 -4.24 -3.38
N HIS A 73 -81.50 -4.72 -4.40
CA HIS A 73 -81.62 -6.04 -5.03
C HIS A 73 -82.97 -6.35 -5.70
N ILE A 74 -83.95 -5.44 -5.65
CA ILE A 74 -85.30 -5.59 -6.22
C ILE A 74 -85.43 -4.70 -7.46
N CYS A 75 -86.09 -5.21 -8.51
CA CYS A 75 -86.35 -4.48 -9.73
C CYS A 75 -87.29 -3.30 -9.46
N SER A 76 -86.89 -2.10 -9.89
CA SER A 76 -87.70 -0.88 -9.73
C SER A 76 -88.57 -0.55 -10.96
N GLN A 77 -88.75 -1.50 -11.87
CA GLN A 77 -89.51 -1.30 -13.11
C GLN A 77 -90.98 -1.69 -12.92
N GLU A 78 -91.86 -1.12 -13.73
CA GLU A 78 -93.29 -1.45 -13.73
C GLU A 78 -93.57 -2.82 -14.35
N CYS A 79 -94.56 -3.54 -13.84
CA CYS A 79 -95.01 -4.82 -14.39
C CYS A 79 -95.54 -4.66 -15.81
N THR A 80 -94.91 -5.36 -16.77
CA THR A 80 -95.26 -5.35 -18.18
C THR A 80 -96.71 -5.79 -18.40
N PHE A 81 -97.14 -6.84 -17.69
CA PHE A 81 -98.48 -7.41 -17.85
C PHE A 81 -99.59 -6.52 -17.28
N CYS A 82 -99.38 -5.91 -16.11
CA CYS A 82 -100.34 -4.95 -15.55
C CYS A 82 -100.49 -3.71 -16.45
N ARG A 83 -99.39 -3.27 -17.07
CA ARG A 83 -99.38 -2.17 -18.03
C ARG A 83 -100.11 -2.53 -19.33
N GLU A 84 -99.92 -3.74 -19.85
CA GLU A 84 -100.66 -4.25 -21.03
C GLU A 84 -102.16 -4.38 -20.76
N GLU A 85 -102.56 -4.93 -19.60
CA GLU A 85 -103.97 -5.05 -19.20
C GLU A 85 -104.66 -3.68 -19.10
N GLN A 86 -103.95 -2.67 -18.60
CA GLN A 86 -104.46 -1.29 -18.55
C GLN A 86 -104.64 -0.68 -19.95
N ALA A 87 -103.79 -1.04 -20.92
CA ALA A 87 -103.88 -0.55 -22.29
C ALA A 87 -105.07 -1.13 -23.07
N ILE A 88 -105.58 -2.32 -22.69
CA ILE A 88 -106.69 -3.02 -23.36
C ILE A 88 -108.06 -2.57 -22.78
N HIS A 89 -108.12 -2.19 -21.51
CA HIS A 89 -109.34 -1.74 -20.82
C HIS A 89 -109.48 -0.20 -20.81
N PHE A 90 -109.66 0.43 -21.98
CA PHE A 90 -109.84 1.88 -22.09
C PHE A 90 -111.29 2.38 -21.81
N SER A 91 -112.22 1.53 -21.35
CA SER A 91 -113.65 1.89 -21.32
C SER A 91 -114.49 1.45 -20.10
N THR A 92 -113.88 1.01 -19.00
CA THR A 92 -114.65 0.72 -17.76
C THR A 92 -113.94 1.23 -16.52
N CYS A 93 -114.65 2.04 -15.71
CA CYS A 93 -114.17 2.85 -14.58
C CYS A 93 -113.64 2.10 -13.34
N THR A 94 -112.66 1.22 -13.51
CA THR A 94 -111.80 0.74 -12.40
C THR A 94 -110.37 0.66 -12.93
N GLU A 95 -109.57 1.68 -12.67
CA GLU A 95 -108.17 1.70 -13.11
C GLU A 95 -107.41 0.51 -12.50
N PRO A 96 -106.90 -0.45 -13.30
CA PRO A 96 -106.03 -1.48 -12.76
C PRO A 96 -104.70 -0.82 -12.36
N LYS A 97 -104.44 -0.74 -11.05
CA LYS A 97 -103.17 -0.21 -10.51
C LYS A 97 -101.98 -0.98 -11.11
N ILE A 98 -101.12 -0.28 -11.86
CA ILE A 98 -99.82 -0.81 -12.29
C ILE A 98 -99.00 -1.08 -11.02
N MET A 99 -98.53 -2.32 -10.88
CA MET A 99 -97.68 -2.72 -9.77
C MET A 99 -96.22 -2.77 -10.23
N GLU A 100 -95.30 -2.48 -9.31
CA GLU A 100 -93.87 -2.69 -9.54
C GLU A 100 -93.53 -4.17 -9.68
N CYS A 101 -92.48 -4.44 -10.43
CA CYS A 101 -91.88 -5.76 -10.57
C CYS A 101 -91.38 -6.26 -9.21
N SER A 102 -91.67 -7.50 -8.87
CA SER A 102 -91.17 -8.12 -7.64
C SER A 102 -89.94 -9.02 -7.86
N GLU A 103 -89.38 -8.98 -9.07
CA GLU A 103 -88.20 -9.77 -9.43
C GLU A 103 -86.88 -9.11 -9.00
N LYS A 104 -85.81 -9.89 -9.09
CA LYS A 104 -84.43 -9.43 -8.82
C LYS A 104 -84.02 -8.30 -9.75
N ALA A 105 -83.40 -7.25 -9.20
CA ALA A 105 -82.88 -6.13 -9.99
C ALA A 105 -81.88 -6.62 -11.07
N GLY A 106 -81.99 -6.09 -12.29
CA GLY A 106 -81.14 -6.47 -13.42
C GLY A 106 -81.61 -7.69 -14.24
N HIS A 107 -82.82 -8.21 -13.97
CA HIS A 107 -83.37 -9.33 -14.76
C HIS A 107 -83.70 -8.94 -16.19
N SER A 108 -83.59 -9.92 -17.08
CA SER A 108 -83.98 -9.81 -18.49
C SER A 108 -85.44 -10.25 -18.69
N GLY A 109 -86.02 -9.86 -19.82
CA GLY A 109 -87.40 -10.18 -20.19
C GLY A 109 -88.46 -9.35 -19.46
N ASN A 110 -89.73 -9.74 -19.63
CA ASN A 110 -90.87 -8.97 -19.13
C ASN A 110 -90.89 -8.87 -17.59
N HIS A 111 -91.32 -7.73 -17.07
CA HIS A 111 -91.47 -7.47 -15.65
C HIS A 111 -92.79 -8.05 -15.13
N ASP A 112 -92.75 -8.79 -14.03
CA ASP A 112 -93.91 -9.42 -13.41
C ASP A 112 -94.04 -8.97 -11.94
N CYS A 113 -95.25 -8.58 -11.53
CA CYS A 113 -95.50 -8.17 -10.16
C CYS A 113 -95.63 -9.36 -9.20
N HIS A 114 -95.89 -10.58 -9.70
CA HIS A 114 -96.21 -11.81 -8.92
C HIS A 114 -97.34 -11.68 -7.89
N LYS A 115 -98.00 -10.53 -7.83
CA LYS A 115 -99.17 -10.26 -7.00
C LYS A 115 -100.46 -10.71 -7.68
N ARG A 116 -100.40 -10.88 -9.00
CA ARG A 116 -101.45 -11.46 -9.86
C ARG A 116 -100.84 -12.65 -10.61
N THR A 117 -101.64 -13.64 -10.96
CA THR A 117 -101.20 -14.86 -11.63
C THR A 117 -101.08 -14.64 -13.15
N HIS A 118 -100.05 -13.90 -13.56
CA HIS A 118 -99.79 -13.64 -14.99
C HIS A 118 -98.94 -14.73 -15.64
N SER A 119 -97.98 -15.30 -14.91
CA SER A 119 -97.00 -16.28 -15.40
C SER A 119 -97.32 -17.72 -14.99
N CYS A 120 -96.87 -18.67 -15.80
CA CYS A 120 -97.04 -20.11 -15.61
C CYS A 120 -96.27 -20.60 -14.34
N PRO A 121 -96.89 -21.38 -13.43
CA PRO A 121 -96.26 -21.82 -12.19
C PRO A 121 -95.26 -22.97 -12.36
N GLN A 122 -95.16 -23.55 -13.55
CA GLN A 122 -94.32 -24.71 -13.82
C GLN A 122 -92.82 -24.35 -13.83
N THR A 123 -91.99 -25.34 -13.47
CA THR A 123 -90.53 -25.19 -13.49
C THR A 123 -90.03 -25.33 -14.93
N CYS A 124 -89.01 -24.56 -15.28
CA CYS A 124 -88.38 -24.66 -16.59
C CYS A 124 -87.71 -26.02 -16.76
N ASN A 125 -87.92 -26.64 -17.92
CA ASN A 125 -87.41 -27.98 -18.23
C ASN A 125 -85.88 -28.10 -18.11
N LYS A 126 -85.14 -26.99 -18.23
CA LYS A 126 -83.67 -26.96 -18.20
C LYS A 126 -83.09 -26.64 -16.82
N TYR A 127 -83.91 -26.49 -15.77
CA TYR A 127 -83.48 -26.02 -14.45
C TYR A 127 -82.40 -26.89 -13.79
N GLU A 128 -82.52 -28.22 -13.85
CA GLU A 128 -81.58 -29.12 -13.16
C GLU A 128 -80.25 -29.30 -13.93
N GLN A 129 -80.32 -29.19 -15.25
CA GLN A 129 -79.22 -29.56 -16.17
C GLN A 129 -78.34 -28.38 -16.58
N SER A 130 -78.81 -27.14 -16.38
CA SER A 130 -78.11 -25.94 -16.87
C SER A 130 -77.89 -24.90 -15.77
N SER A 131 -76.89 -24.04 -15.97
CA SER A 131 -76.67 -22.82 -15.20
C SER A 131 -77.41 -21.63 -15.82
N ASN A 132 -77.56 -20.54 -15.06
CA ASN A 132 -78.34 -19.34 -15.44
C ASN A 132 -79.82 -19.57 -15.76
N CYS A 133 -80.43 -20.66 -15.27
CA CYS A 133 -81.87 -20.88 -15.34
C CYS A 133 -82.61 -20.09 -14.25
N TYR A 134 -83.70 -19.40 -14.61
CA TYR A 134 -84.54 -18.65 -13.67
C TYR A 134 -85.55 -19.52 -12.90
N LYS A 135 -85.44 -20.85 -13.05
CA LYS A 135 -86.30 -21.88 -12.42
C LYS A 135 -87.77 -21.85 -12.85
N LYS A 136 -88.45 -20.71 -12.84
CA LYS A 136 -89.88 -20.58 -13.19
C LYS A 136 -90.08 -20.30 -14.69
N CYS A 137 -91.16 -20.84 -15.25
CA CYS A 137 -91.60 -20.54 -16.61
C CYS A 137 -91.95 -19.06 -16.77
N SER A 138 -91.55 -18.46 -17.89
CA SER A 138 -91.81 -17.05 -18.19
C SER A 138 -93.05 -16.78 -19.03
N LEU A 139 -93.66 -17.85 -19.55
CA LEU A 139 -94.81 -17.78 -20.42
C LEU A 139 -96.10 -17.54 -19.63
N ARG A 140 -97.13 -17.05 -20.31
CA ARG A 140 -98.45 -16.80 -19.71
C ARG A 140 -99.05 -18.10 -19.16
N VAL A 141 -99.91 -17.97 -18.14
CA VAL A 141 -100.67 -19.11 -17.63
C VAL A 141 -101.45 -19.80 -18.77
N ASN A 142 -101.49 -21.15 -18.77
CA ASN A 142 -102.14 -22.01 -19.78
C ASN A 142 -101.54 -21.96 -21.21
N HIS A 143 -100.24 -21.69 -21.35
CA HIS A 143 -99.56 -21.90 -22.64
C HIS A 143 -99.39 -23.41 -22.94
N GLU A 144 -99.33 -23.77 -24.22
CA GLU A 144 -98.97 -25.12 -24.69
C GLU A 144 -97.44 -25.19 -24.97
N GLY A 145 -96.86 -26.40 -24.96
CA GLY A 145 -95.44 -26.63 -25.25
C GLY A 145 -94.49 -26.63 -24.05
N GLU A 146 -93.18 -26.59 -24.30
CA GLU A 146 -92.15 -26.69 -23.26
C GLU A 146 -92.13 -25.48 -22.31
N HIS A 147 -91.88 -25.73 -21.02
CA HIS A 147 -91.72 -24.67 -20.03
C HIS A 147 -90.32 -24.08 -20.11
N ILE A 148 -90.24 -22.85 -20.63
CA ILE A 148 -89.01 -22.08 -20.76
C ILE A 148 -88.99 -20.91 -19.79
N CYS A 149 -87.83 -20.62 -19.20
CA CYS A 149 -87.64 -19.48 -18.32
C CYS A 149 -87.19 -18.23 -19.10
N LYS A 150 -87.05 -17.10 -18.40
CA LYS A 150 -86.55 -15.82 -18.98
C LYS A 150 -85.05 -15.82 -19.31
N SER A 151 -84.36 -16.96 -19.16
CA SER A 151 -82.94 -17.03 -19.52
C SER A 151 -82.79 -16.92 -21.03
N PRO A 152 -82.00 -15.96 -21.55
CA PRO A 152 -81.78 -15.85 -22.99
C PRO A 152 -81.03 -17.06 -23.55
N GLN A 153 -80.20 -17.72 -22.73
CA GLN A 153 -79.48 -18.93 -23.07
C GLN A 153 -79.10 -19.70 -21.80
N HIS A 154 -79.46 -20.98 -21.76
CA HIS A 154 -79.03 -21.89 -20.70
C HIS A 154 -77.55 -22.24 -20.90
N MET A 155 -76.74 -22.12 -19.84
CA MET A 155 -75.30 -22.32 -19.91
C MET A 155 -74.92 -23.68 -19.31
N CYS A 156 -73.79 -24.24 -19.72
CA CYS A 156 -73.26 -25.45 -19.11
C CYS A 156 -73.02 -25.24 -17.60
N ARG A 157 -73.29 -26.27 -16.80
CA ARG A 157 -73.19 -26.22 -15.33
C ARG A 157 -71.84 -26.72 -14.80
N GLU A 158 -71.06 -27.37 -15.65
CA GLU A 158 -69.78 -27.95 -15.28
C GLU A 158 -68.72 -26.89 -14.97
N LYS A 159 -67.74 -27.27 -14.14
CA LYS A 159 -66.59 -26.41 -13.81
C LYS A 159 -65.64 -26.31 -15.01
N CYS A 160 -64.86 -25.23 -15.05
CA CYS A 160 -63.77 -25.08 -16.01
C CYS A 160 -62.84 -26.30 -15.95
N SER A 161 -62.42 -26.81 -17.11
CA SER A 161 -61.51 -27.97 -17.18
C SER A 161 -60.10 -27.67 -16.66
N LEU A 162 -59.76 -26.40 -16.38
CA LEU A 162 -58.44 -26.02 -15.86
C LEU A 162 -58.35 -26.35 -14.35
N PRO A 163 -57.38 -27.17 -13.91
CA PRO A 163 -57.18 -27.47 -12.49
C PRO A 163 -56.96 -26.19 -11.66
N GLY A 164 -57.71 -26.06 -10.56
CA GLY A 164 -57.64 -24.89 -9.67
C GLY A 164 -58.48 -23.68 -10.11
N CYS A 165 -59.11 -23.72 -11.28
CA CYS A 165 -60.06 -22.68 -11.69
C CYS A 165 -61.46 -22.98 -11.13
N GLU A 166 -62.01 -22.07 -10.33
CA GLU A 166 -63.34 -22.21 -9.73
C GLU A 166 -64.48 -21.68 -10.62
N ASN A 167 -64.16 -21.17 -11.81
CA ASN A 167 -65.16 -20.63 -12.72
C ASN A 167 -65.98 -21.76 -13.39
N GLN A 168 -67.20 -21.43 -13.81
CA GLN A 168 -68.09 -22.33 -14.56
C GLN A 168 -67.89 -22.19 -16.06
N CYS A 169 -68.30 -23.22 -16.80
CA CYS A 169 -68.28 -23.23 -18.25
C CYS A 169 -69.17 -22.12 -18.85
N ASN A 170 -68.66 -21.45 -19.88
CA ASN A 170 -69.36 -20.40 -20.62
C ASN A 170 -69.84 -20.89 -22.01
N ILE A 171 -69.96 -22.21 -22.20
CA ILE A 171 -70.52 -22.78 -23.43
C ILE A 171 -72.03 -23.01 -23.21
N PRO A 172 -72.89 -22.72 -24.20
CA PRO A 172 -74.32 -23.01 -24.12
C PRO A 172 -74.58 -24.49 -23.81
N PHE A 173 -75.56 -24.77 -22.95
CA PHE A 173 -75.89 -26.14 -22.52
C PHE A 173 -76.24 -27.07 -23.70
N GLU A 174 -76.81 -26.52 -24.77
CA GLU A 174 -77.24 -27.28 -25.95
C GLU A 174 -76.08 -27.61 -26.91
N SER A 175 -74.91 -27.02 -26.70
CA SER A 175 -73.71 -27.30 -27.49
C SER A 175 -72.91 -28.43 -26.85
N GLU A 176 -72.66 -29.50 -27.60
CA GLU A 176 -71.75 -30.58 -27.18
C GLU A 176 -70.31 -30.09 -27.12
N HIS A 177 -69.59 -30.41 -26.03
CA HIS A 177 -68.19 -30.03 -25.83
C HIS A 177 -67.52 -30.91 -24.77
N ASP A 178 -66.27 -31.31 -25.02
CA ASP A 178 -65.48 -32.15 -24.10
C ASP A 178 -64.57 -31.34 -23.16
N GLN A 179 -64.20 -30.11 -23.57
CA GLN A 179 -63.41 -29.19 -22.76
C GLN A 179 -64.28 -28.01 -22.30
N HIS A 180 -64.49 -27.89 -20.99
CA HIS A 180 -65.28 -26.83 -20.39
C HIS A 180 -64.48 -25.54 -20.27
N VAL A 181 -64.74 -24.59 -21.17
CA VAL A 181 -64.06 -23.28 -21.24
C VAL A 181 -64.83 -22.24 -20.44
N CYS A 182 -64.14 -21.47 -19.58
CA CYS A 182 -64.73 -20.33 -18.86
C CYS A 182 -64.46 -18.99 -19.58
N ASN A 183 -64.90 -17.88 -18.99
CA ASN A 183 -64.71 -16.53 -19.58
C ASN A 183 -63.28 -15.97 -19.48
N GLU A 184 -62.39 -16.64 -18.76
CA GLU A 184 -60.99 -16.20 -18.64
C GLU A 184 -60.23 -16.46 -19.93
N LYS A 185 -59.46 -15.47 -20.37
CA LYS A 185 -58.67 -15.55 -21.61
C LYS A 185 -57.18 -15.74 -21.37
N PHE A 186 -56.71 -15.42 -20.16
CA PHE A 186 -55.29 -15.44 -19.83
C PHE A 186 -54.97 -16.62 -18.91
N CYS A 187 -53.73 -17.08 -19.00
CA CYS A 187 -53.18 -18.08 -18.11
C CYS A 187 -53.08 -17.53 -16.67
N PRO A 188 -53.63 -18.22 -15.65
CA PRO A 188 -53.64 -17.70 -14.28
C PRO A 188 -52.30 -17.85 -13.54
N VAL A 189 -51.34 -18.55 -14.14
CA VAL A 189 -50.04 -18.89 -13.55
C VAL A 189 -49.16 -17.65 -13.45
N GLN A 190 -48.38 -17.55 -12.38
CA GLN A 190 -47.41 -16.46 -12.19
C GLN A 190 -46.23 -16.57 -13.15
N CYS A 191 -45.61 -15.42 -13.43
CA CYS A 191 -44.41 -15.32 -14.26
C CYS A 191 -43.28 -16.16 -13.66
N LEU A 192 -42.56 -16.89 -14.50
CA LEU A 192 -41.41 -17.73 -14.14
C LEU A 192 -40.22 -16.91 -13.60
N MET A 193 -40.17 -15.61 -13.88
CA MET A 193 -39.06 -14.75 -13.48
C MET A 193 -38.96 -14.62 -11.95
N PRO A 194 -37.76 -14.72 -11.35
CA PRO A 194 -37.57 -14.55 -9.92
C PRO A 194 -38.18 -13.24 -9.41
N HIS A 195 -38.82 -13.30 -8.25
CA HIS A 195 -39.46 -12.16 -7.59
C HIS A 195 -40.57 -11.46 -8.40
N CYS A 196 -41.04 -12.03 -9.52
CA CYS A 196 -42.14 -11.47 -10.29
C CYS A 196 -43.50 -11.99 -9.81
N THR A 197 -44.38 -11.10 -9.38
CA THR A 197 -45.76 -11.44 -8.94
C THR A 197 -46.80 -11.35 -10.06
N ARG A 198 -46.39 -10.97 -11.28
CA ARG A 198 -47.29 -10.77 -12.43
C ARG A 198 -47.78 -12.11 -13.00
N GLN A 199 -48.98 -12.12 -13.56
CA GLN A 199 -49.53 -13.28 -14.28
C GLN A 199 -48.92 -13.43 -15.67
N CYS A 200 -48.99 -14.65 -16.20
CA CYS A 200 -48.60 -14.98 -17.55
C CYS A 200 -49.44 -14.18 -18.57
N ALA A 201 -48.77 -13.58 -19.54
CA ALA A 201 -49.40 -12.73 -20.55
C ALA A 201 -49.92 -13.52 -21.77
N THR A 202 -49.74 -14.85 -21.79
CA THR A 202 -50.26 -15.70 -22.86
C THR A 202 -51.80 -15.68 -22.84
N GLU A 203 -52.40 -15.29 -23.96
CA GLU A 203 -53.84 -15.31 -24.22
C GLU A 203 -54.36 -16.74 -24.48
N ASP A 204 -54.08 -17.63 -23.55
CA ASP A 204 -54.59 -18.98 -23.52
C ASP A 204 -54.77 -19.42 -22.06
N HIS A 205 -56.02 -19.51 -21.61
CA HIS A 205 -56.34 -19.92 -20.24
C HIS A 205 -55.84 -21.34 -19.93
N PHE A 206 -55.82 -22.22 -20.93
CA PHE A 206 -55.38 -23.60 -20.82
C PHE A 206 -53.90 -23.78 -21.15
N HIS A 207 -53.14 -22.70 -21.27
CA HIS A 207 -51.70 -22.71 -21.54
C HIS A 207 -50.92 -23.62 -20.57
N LEU A 208 -51.32 -23.69 -19.30
CA LEU A 208 -50.71 -24.57 -18.28
C LEU A 208 -50.78 -26.06 -18.62
N LEU A 209 -51.74 -26.49 -19.45
CA LEU A 209 -51.91 -27.91 -19.80
C LEU A 209 -50.98 -28.38 -20.93
N LYS A 210 -50.14 -27.49 -21.48
CA LYS A 210 -49.16 -27.83 -22.52
C LYS A 210 -47.84 -28.26 -21.87
N ASP A 211 -47.26 -29.36 -22.35
CA ASP A 211 -46.07 -29.99 -21.73
C ASP A 211 -44.83 -29.06 -21.66
N ASP A 212 -44.69 -28.09 -22.55
CA ASP A 212 -43.57 -27.12 -22.61
C ASP A 212 -43.99 -25.67 -22.28
N ALA A 213 -45.06 -25.47 -21.51
CA ALA A 213 -45.57 -24.13 -21.22
C ALA A 213 -44.59 -23.29 -20.38
N GLN A 214 -44.06 -22.21 -20.97
CA GLN A 214 -43.26 -21.21 -20.24
C GLN A 214 -44.09 -19.98 -19.92
N HIS A 215 -44.26 -19.72 -18.63
CA HIS A 215 -45.15 -18.68 -18.14
C HIS A 215 -44.42 -17.34 -17.98
N PHE A 216 -44.44 -16.49 -19.01
CA PHE A 216 -43.87 -15.15 -18.94
C PHE A 216 -44.93 -14.06 -18.93
N CYS A 217 -44.65 -12.95 -18.25
CA CYS A 217 -45.43 -11.72 -18.39
C CYS A 217 -44.93 -10.86 -19.56
N SER A 218 -45.71 -9.84 -19.93
CA SER A 218 -45.43 -8.95 -21.08
C SER A 218 -44.47 -7.80 -20.75
N SER A 219 -43.58 -7.98 -19.78
CA SER A 219 -42.70 -6.92 -19.31
C SER A 219 -41.27 -7.42 -19.18
N GLU A 220 -40.33 -6.50 -19.28
CA GLU A 220 -38.91 -6.77 -19.08
C GLU A 220 -38.58 -6.95 -17.59
N HIS A 221 -37.44 -7.58 -17.32
CA HIS A 221 -36.95 -7.86 -15.96
C HIS A 221 -35.47 -7.51 -15.84
N LEU A 222 -35.00 -7.18 -14.64
CA LEU A 222 -33.57 -7.01 -14.39
C LEU A 222 -32.89 -8.38 -14.41
N CYS A 223 -31.64 -8.41 -14.88
CA CYS A 223 -30.84 -9.62 -14.86
C CYS A 223 -30.16 -9.81 -13.50
N ASP A 224 -30.42 -10.96 -12.85
CA ASP A 224 -29.83 -11.28 -11.54
C ASP A 224 -28.36 -11.78 -11.61
N ALA A 225 -27.81 -11.90 -12.83
CA ALA A 225 -26.43 -12.35 -13.02
C ALA A 225 -25.41 -11.28 -12.59
N LYS A 226 -24.18 -11.71 -12.31
CA LYS A 226 -23.05 -10.81 -12.02
C LYS A 226 -22.35 -10.38 -13.31
N CYS A 227 -21.70 -9.21 -13.27
CA CYS A 227 -20.94 -8.67 -14.39
C CYS A 227 -19.79 -9.61 -14.83
N GLU A 228 -19.80 -9.96 -16.12
CA GLU A 228 -18.83 -10.84 -16.79
C GLU A 228 -17.66 -10.09 -17.45
N ALA A 229 -17.69 -8.76 -17.49
CA ALA A 229 -16.57 -7.96 -17.99
C ALA A 229 -15.25 -8.31 -17.29
N ARG A 230 -14.13 -8.21 -18.00
CA ARG A 230 -12.80 -8.53 -17.45
C ARG A 230 -12.39 -7.51 -16.37
N GLY A 231 -11.60 -7.96 -15.40
CA GLY A 231 -11.25 -7.17 -14.23
C GLY A 231 -12.35 -7.09 -13.17
N VAL A 232 -12.08 -6.36 -12.10
CA VAL A 232 -12.96 -6.23 -10.93
C VAL A 232 -13.82 -4.96 -11.06
N CYS A 233 -15.13 -5.03 -10.79
CA CYS A 233 -16.00 -3.86 -10.95
C CYS A 233 -15.74 -2.79 -9.87
N ASN A 234 -15.40 -3.22 -8.65
CA ASN A 234 -14.98 -2.34 -7.58
C ASN A 234 -14.07 -3.08 -6.60
N VAL A 235 -13.01 -2.43 -6.15
CA VAL A 235 -12.16 -2.89 -5.05
C VAL A 235 -12.50 -2.00 -3.85
N VAL A 236 -12.91 -2.59 -2.73
CA VAL A 236 -13.20 -1.80 -1.52
C VAL A 236 -11.90 -1.14 -1.04
N THR A 237 -11.80 0.18 -1.26
CA THR A 237 -10.63 0.99 -0.87
C THR A 237 -10.75 1.58 0.53
N GLU A 238 -11.95 1.63 1.10
CA GLU A 238 -12.19 2.07 2.47
C GLU A 238 -11.76 0.96 3.43
N LEU A 239 -10.49 1.03 3.81
CA LEU A 239 -9.88 0.07 4.71
C LEU A 239 -10.12 0.50 6.16
N VAL A 240 -10.69 -0.40 6.96
CA VAL A 240 -10.89 -0.18 8.39
C VAL A 240 -9.61 -0.58 9.11
N LYS A 241 -9.03 0.37 9.85
CA LYS A 241 -7.94 0.09 10.78
C LYS A 241 -8.52 -0.46 12.08
N GLN A 242 -8.03 -1.61 12.50
CA GLN A 242 -8.43 -2.28 13.73
C GLN A 242 -7.17 -2.68 14.49
N THR A 243 -7.24 -2.71 15.81
CA THR A 243 -6.17 -3.30 16.62
C THR A 243 -6.45 -4.79 16.78
N LYS A 244 -5.46 -5.64 16.49
CA LYS A 244 -5.50 -7.08 16.72
C LYS A 244 -4.36 -7.51 17.65
N VAL A 245 -4.55 -8.64 18.32
CA VAL A 245 -3.51 -9.28 19.12
C VAL A 245 -2.84 -10.36 18.29
N PHE A 246 -1.52 -10.28 18.16
CA PHE A 246 -0.69 -11.36 17.64
C PHE A 246 -0.37 -12.32 18.77
N HIS A 247 -0.59 -13.62 18.55
CA HIS A 247 -0.26 -14.67 19.51
C HIS A 247 0.95 -15.45 19.02
N GLY A 248 2.11 -15.16 19.59
CA GLY A 248 3.40 -15.76 19.23
C GLY A 248 3.92 -16.71 20.31
N LYS A 249 4.91 -17.52 19.96
CA LYS A 249 5.59 -18.42 20.90
C LYS A 249 6.36 -17.69 22.00
N ARG A 250 6.78 -16.44 21.73
CA ARG A 250 7.54 -15.60 22.68
C ARG A 250 6.68 -14.57 23.41
N GLY A 251 5.36 -14.62 23.22
CA GLY A 251 4.41 -13.74 23.87
C GLY A 251 3.42 -13.12 22.90
N ASP A 252 2.56 -12.29 23.46
CA ASP A 252 1.46 -11.65 22.76
C ASP A 252 1.69 -10.14 22.68
N PHE A 253 1.29 -9.52 21.57
CA PHE A 253 1.34 -8.07 21.43
C PHE A 253 0.25 -7.55 20.48
N GLU A 254 -0.12 -6.29 20.65
CA GLU A 254 -1.09 -5.62 19.79
C GLU A 254 -0.43 -5.01 18.55
N TYR A 255 -1.16 -5.03 17.44
CA TYR A 255 -0.72 -4.42 16.18
C TYR A 255 -1.89 -3.86 15.37
N ASP A 256 -1.58 -2.88 14.53
CA ASP A 256 -2.54 -2.32 13.58
C ASP A 256 -2.78 -3.30 12.43
N PHE A 257 -4.00 -3.81 12.36
CA PHE A 257 -4.51 -4.63 11.27
C PHE A 257 -5.39 -3.78 10.37
N VAL A 258 -5.01 -3.71 9.09
CA VAL A 258 -5.82 -3.09 8.06
C VAL A 258 -6.69 -4.17 7.42
N SER A 259 -8.00 -3.93 7.35
CA SER A 259 -9.00 -4.88 6.85
C SER A 259 -8.68 -5.38 5.44
N GLU A 260 -9.25 -6.52 5.04
CA GLU A 260 -8.99 -7.10 3.72
C GLU A 260 -9.64 -6.28 2.61
N GLN A 261 -8.96 -6.14 1.47
CA GLN A 261 -9.60 -5.66 0.26
C GLN A 261 -10.49 -6.76 -0.30
N SER A 262 -11.78 -6.45 -0.44
CA SER A 262 -12.73 -7.34 -1.09
C SER A 262 -12.95 -6.89 -2.53
N GLU A 263 -13.01 -7.84 -3.44
CA GLU A 263 -13.51 -7.58 -4.78
C GLU A 263 -15.03 -7.61 -4.77
N PHE A 264 -15.63 -6.69 -5.53
CA PHE A 264 -17.06 -6.69 -5.75
C PHE A 264 -17.36 -6.75 -7.24
N ARG A 265 -18.11 -7.78 -7.63
CA ARG A 265 -18.74 -7.89 -8.94
C ARG A 265 -20.16 -7.33 -8.85
N LYS A 266 -20.39 -6.19 -9.51
CA LYS A 266 -21.72 -5.55 -9.58
C LYS A 266 -22.71 -6.44 -10.36
N GLY A 267 -24.01 -6.22 -10.13
CA GLY A 267 -25.08 -6.92 -10.84
C GLY A 267 -25.12 -6.52 -12.31
N CYS A 268 -25.70 -7.38 -13.15
CA CYS A 268 -25.96 -7.06 -14.54
C CYS A 268 -27.06 -5.99 -14.64
N CYS A 269 -26.83 -4.92 -15.39
CA CYS A 269 -27.82 -3.88 -15.65
C CYS A 269 -28.57 -4.07 -16.98
N VAL A 270 -28.31 -5.17 -17.70
CA VAL A 270 -28.99 -5.47 -18.97
C VAL A 270 -30.35 -6.10 -18.67
N MET A 271 -31.39 -5.57 -19.30
CA MET A 271 -32.75 -6.07 -19.13
C MET A 271 -32.97 -7.39 -19.87
N ILE A 272 -33.61 -8.34 -19.21
CA ILE A 272 -34.14 -9.56 -19.83
C ILE A 272 -35.42 -9.18 -20.59
N PRO A 273 -35.47 -9.38 -21.92
CA PRO A 273 -36.64 -9.07 -22.72
C PRO A 273 -37.90 -9.81 -22.23
N ALA A 274 -39.07 -9.21 -22.47
CA ALA A 274 -40.35 -9.87 -22.21
C ALA A 274 -40.40 -11.23 -22.93
N PHE A 275 -41.11 -12.20 -22.34
CA PHE A 275 -41.25 -13.55 -22.88
C PHE A 275 -39.96 -14.38 -22.97
N THR A 276 -38.88 -13.94 -22.31
CA THR A 276 -37.62 -14.68 -22.24
C THR A 276 -37.13 -14.78 -20.80
N SER A 277 -36.27 -15.77 -20.53
CA SER A 277 -35.66 -15.97 -19.22
C SER A 277 -34.24 -15.40 -19.10
N LYS A 278 -33.64 -14.96 -20.22
CA LYS A 278 -32.26 -14.46 -20.30
C LYS A 278 -32.14 -13.44 -21.44
N HIS A 279 -31.28 -12.44 -21.29
CA HIS A 279 -30.87 -11.58 -22.40
C HIS A 279 -29.70 -12.21 -23.19
N SER A 280 -29.49 -11.74 -24.42
CA SER A 280 -28.32 -12.12 -25.23
C SER A 280 -27.11 -11.26 -24.89
N GLY A 281 -25.91 -11.78 -25.16
CA GLY A 281 -24.65 -11.06 -24.94
C GLY A 281 -24.13 -11.14 -23.50
N PRO A 282 -22.98 -10.49 -23.22
CA PRO A 282 -22.33 -10.56 -21.91
C PRO A 282 -23.12 -9.83 -20.83
N HIS A 283 -23.00 -10.30 -19.59
CA HIS A 283 -23.55 -9.60 -18.44
C HIS A 283 -22.67 -8.38 -18.09
N LEU A 284 -23.25 -7.18 -18.08
CA LEU A 284 -22.54 -5.92 -17.86
C LEU A 284 -23.22 -5.12 -16.76
N HIS A 285 -22.47 -4.47 -15.88
CA HIS A 285 -23.04 -3.62 -14.81
C HIS A 285 -23.24 -2.15 -15.23
N SER A 286 -22.71 -1.76 -16.39
CA SER A 286 -22.94 -0.44 -16.98
C SER A 286 -22.93 -0.57 -18.49
N LEU A 287 -23.80 0.20 -19.15
CA LEU A 287 -23.80 0.35 -20.60
C LEU A 287 -22.84 1.45 -21.06
N ASN A 288 -22.25 2.20 -20.11
CA ASN A 288 -21.22 3.17 -20.40
C ASN A 288 -19.92 2.45 -20.76
N THR A 289 -19.45 2.63 -21.99
CA THR A 289 -18.19 2.04 -22.48
C THR A 289 -16.96 2.57 -21.77
N ASN A 290 -17.06 3.70 -21.05
CA ASN A 290 -15.96 4.29 -20.29
C ASN A 290 -15.91 3.83 -18.83
N VAL A 291 -16.77 2.88 -18.43
CA VAL A 291 -16.71 2.31 -17.09
C VAL A 291 -15.36 1.63 -16.87
N ILE A 292 -14.71 1.93 -15.75
CA ILE A 292 -13.40 1.37 -15.42
C ILE A 292 -13.61 0.12 -14.58
N HIS A 293 -13.08 -1.00 -15.06
CA HIS A 293 -12.83 -2.18 -14.24
C HIS A 293 -11.38 -2.14 -13.78
N TYR A 294 -11.13 -2.59 -12.56
CA TYR A 294 -9.81 -2.62 -11.94
C TYR A 294 -9.09 -3.93 -12.23
N CYS A 295 -7.77 -3.89 -12.14
CA CYS A 295 -6.92 -5.06 -12.27
C CYS A 295 -7.19 -6.06 -11.12
N ASP A 296 -7.28 -7.34 -11.47
CA ASP A 296 -7.56 -8.46 -10.56
C ASP A 296 -6.29 -9.09 -9.94
N VAL A 297 -5.12 -8.55 -10.28
CA VAL A 297 -3.83 -9.01 -9.74
C VAL A 297 -3.62 -8.49 -8.31
N ARG A 298 -3.10 -9.36 -7.44
CA ARG A 298 -2.83 -9.08 -6.03
C ARG A 298 -1.34 -9.12 -5.72
N CYS A 299 -0.91 -8.31 -4.76
CA CYS A 299 0.46 -8.34 -4.23
C CYS A 299 0.73 -9.71 -3.56
N PRO A 300 1.79 -10.43 -3.91
CA PRO A 300 2.09 -11.75 -3.34
C PRO A 300 2.27 -11.77 -1.81
N ASN A 301 2.64 -10.64 -1.20
CA ASN A 301 2.93 -10.56 0.24
C ASN A 301 1.72 -10.14 1.07
N CYS A 302 1.00 -9.08 0.66
CA CYS A 302 -0.12 -8.53 1.42
C CYS A 302 -1.51 -8.88 0.86
N GLU A 303 -1.58 -9.45 -0.35
CA GLU A 303 -2.81 -9.79 -1.09
C GLU A 303 -3.68 -8.59 -1.49
N TYR A 304 -3.16 -7.37 -1.40
CA TYR A 304 -3.91 -6.18 -1.82
C TYR A 304 -3.96 -6.12 -3.35
N TYR A 305 -5.12 -5.77 -3.89
CA TYR A 305 -5.37 -5.63 -5.32
C TYR A 305 -4.63 -4.44 -5.89
N CYS A 306 -4.23 -4.58 -7.14
CA CYS A 306 -3.84 -3.47 -7.97
C CYS A 306 -5.01 -2.48 -8.14
N GLN A 307 -4.76 -1.20 -7.92
CA GLN A 307 -5.75 -0.12 -8.00
C GLN A 307 -5.80 0.53 -9.39
N LEU A 308 -5.04 0.01 -10.35
CA LEU A 308 -5.02 0.49 -11.73
C LEU A 308 -6.11 -0.17 -12.58
N PRO A 309 -6.53 0.46 -13.69
CA PRO A 309 -7.47 -0.13 -14.63
C PRO A 309 -7.03 -1.51 -15.14
N PHE A 310 -7.99 -2.38 -15.44
CA PHE A 310 -7.74 -3.66 -16.08
C PHE A 310 -7.01 -3.46 -17.41
N GLY A 311 -5.97 -4.26 -17.66
CA GLY A 311 -5.14 -4.15 -18.86
C GLY A 311 -4.18 -2.96 -18.89
N HIS A 312 -3.94 -2.29 -17.75
CA HIS A 312 -2.89 -1.28 -17.63
C HIS A 312 -1.50 -1.85 -17.99
N ALA A 313 -0.61 -0.98 -18.46
CA ALA A 313 0.76 -1.32 -18.80
C ALA A 313 1.74 -0.91 -17.68
N GLY A 314 2.78 -1.71 -17.45
CA GLY A 314 3.79 -1.47 -16.43
C GLY A 314 3.53 -2.22 -15.12
N LEU A 315 4.16 -1.76 -14.04
CA LEU A 315 4.07 -2.41 -12.73
C LEU A 315 2.71 -2.17 -12.07
N HIS A 316 2.22 -3.20 -11.38
CA HIS A 316 1.02 -3.12 -10.56
C HIS A 316 1.22 -2.15 -9.38
N ASP A 317 0.17 -1.44 -8.99
CA ASP A 317 0.23 -0.40 -7.98
C ASP A 317 -0.88 -0.58 -6.95
N THR A 318 -0.52 -0.48 -5.67
CA THR A 318 -1.45 -0.63 -4.56
C THR A 318 -0.91 0.09 -3.33
N GLN A 319 -1.77 0.38 -2.36
CA GLN A 319 -1.36 1.04 -1.11
C GLN A 319 -0.50 0.14 -0.21
N HIS A 320 -0.48 -1.17 -0.49
CA HIS A 320 0.13 -2.23 0.31
C HIS A 320 -0.35 -2.25 1.77
N GLY A 321 -0.20 -3.39 2.43
CA GLY A 321 -0.70 -3.57 3.80
C GLY A 321 0.05 -4.63 4.57
N ASN A 322 -0.63 -5.17 5.58
CA ASN A 322 -0.16 -6.26 6.42
C ASN A 322 0.29 -7.46 5.56
N MET A 323 1.47 -8.01 5.83
CA MET A 323 2.09 -9.08 5.03
C MET A 323 1.53 -10.47 5.38
N LYS A 324 0.28 -10.72 4.97
CA LYS A 324 -0.48 -11.94 5.28
C LYS A 324 0.14 -13.23 4.76
N LYS A 325 0.89 -13.16 3.66
CA LYS A 325 1.51 -14.32 3.00
C LYS A 325 3.01 -14.45 3.28
N SER A 326 3.53 -13.65 4.20
CA SER A 326 4.94 -13.69 4.59
C SER A 326 5.14 -14.43 5.91
N ARG A 327 6.34 -14.99 6.09
CA ARG A 327 6.84 -15.53 7.35
C ARG A 327 8.25 -15.02 7.61
N PHE A 328 8.66 -15.00 8.87
CA PHE A 328 10.02 -14.65 9.23
C PHE A 328 10.98 -15.81 8.95
N VAL A 329 12.09 -15.50 8.27
CA VAL A 329 13.20 -16.42 8.00
C VAL A 329 14.47 -15.75 8.51
N ALA A 330 15.21 -16.44 9.38
CA ALA A 330 16.41 -15.92 10.02
C ALA A 330 17.38 -17.06 10.36
N ASP A 331 18.65 -16.71 10.55
CA ASP A 331 19.71 -17.63 10.99
C ASP A 331 19.66 -17.92 12.51
N THR A 332 18.95 -17.07 13.26
CA THR A 332 18.63 -17.26 14.67
C THR A 332 17.18 -17.72 14.88
N GLU A 333 16.94 -18.44 15.97
CA GLU A 333 15.58 -18.88 16.35
C GLU A 333 14.72 -17.70 16.86
N ASN A 334 15.34 -16.79 17.63
CA ASN A 334 14.68 -15.65 18.26
C ASN A 334 14.93 -14.39 17.44
N ILE A 335 13.85 -13.70 17.09
CA ILE A 335 13.86 -12.50 16.25
C ILE A 335 13.22 -11.36 17.05
N ASP A 336 13.96 -10.28 17.29
CA ASP A 336 13.44 -9.08 17.93
C ASP A 336 13.41 -7.95 16.89
N PHE A 337 12.22 -7.45 16.58
CA PHE A 337 11.99 -6.46 15.52
C PHE A 337 11.07 -5.35 16.01
N HIS A 338 11.55 -4.10 16.07
CA HIS A 338 10.77 -2.94 16.54
C HIS A 338 10.11 -3.14 17.93
N GLY A 339 10.80 -3.81 18.85
CA GLY A 339 10.27 -4.12 20.18
C GLY A 339 9.23 -5.25 20.22
N ARG A 340 8.94 -5.87 19.07
CA ARG A 340 8.13 -7.09 18.97
C ARG A 340 9.03 -8.31 18.90
N GLN A 341 8.59 -9.39 19.53
CA GLN A 341 9.35 -10.62 19.65
C GLN A 341 8.69 -11.71 18.82
N TYR A 342 9.44 -12.25 17.87
CA TYR A 342 9.03 -13.32 16.98
C TYR A 342 9.95 -14.53 17.14
N VAL A 343 9.48 -15.66 16.66
CA VAL A 343 10.27 -16.88 16.42
C VAL A 343 10.35 -17.16 14.93
N ARG A 344 11.47 -17.73 14.49
CA ARG A 344 11.66 -18.22 13.13
C ARG A 344 10.45 -19.04 12.64
N GLY A 345 9.97 -18.72 11.45
CA GLY A 345 8.81 -19.34 10.81
C GLY A 345 7.46 -18.75 11.16
N GLU A 346 7.36 -17.83 12.13
CA GLU A 346 6.10 -17.14 12.45
C GLU A 346 5.67 -16.16 11.34
N SER A 347 4.37 -15.85 11.32
CA SER A 347 3.78 -14.99 10.28
C SER A 347 4.24 -13.54 10.39
N GLY A 348 4.46 -12.91 9.23
CA GLY A 348 4.72 -11.47 9.10
C GLY A 348 3.46 -10.59 9.11
N VAL A 349 2.28 -11.15 9.42
CA VAL A 349 0.99 -10.43 9.34
C VAL A 349 0.93 -9.16 10.19
N ALA A 350 1.69 -9.10 11.28
CA ALA A 350 1.75 -7.91 12.14
C ALA A 350 2.56 -6.75 11.53
N GLU A 351 3.32 -7.03 10.47
CA GLU A 351 4.16 -6.06 9.77
C GLU A 351 3.55 -5.69 8.41
N MET A 352 3.80 -4.47 7.95
CA MET A 352 3.34 -3.98 6.65
C MET A 352 4.50 -3.89 5.66
N CYS A 353 4.24 -4.10 4.36
CA CYS A 353 5.29 -4.15 3.34
C CYS A 353 6.26 -2.94 3.40
N ALA A 354 5.72 -1.72 3.43
CA ALA A 354 6.51 -0.49 3.46
C ALA A 354 7.31 -0.34 4.77
N MET A 355 6.61 -0.53 5.90
CA MET A 355 7.19 -0.32 7.23
C MET A 355 8.30 -1.33 7.52
N TYR A 356 8.11 -2.58 7.10
CA TYR A 356 9.10 -3.62 7.26
C TYR A 356 10.38 -3.32 6.47
N CYS A 357 10.27 -2.92 5.19
CA CYS A 357 11.44 -2.60 4.37
C CYS A 357 12.20 -1.38 4.92
N ARG A 358 11.48 -0.31 5.30
CA ARG A 358 12.04 0.90 5.92
C ARG A 358 12.83 0.58 7.19
N ALA A 359 12.24 -0.24 8.05
CA ALA A 359 12.82 -0.70 9.31
C ALA A 359 14.12 -1.50 9.11
N ARG A 360 14.19 -2.34 8.07
CA ARG A 360 15.38 -3.11 7.74
C ARG A 360 16.53 -2.23 7.29
N GLY A 361 16.23 -1.15 6.57
CA GLY A 361 17.18 -0.09 6.26
C GLY A 361 18.27 -0.54 5.29
N ARG A 362 19.49 -0.01 5.49
CA ARG A 362 20.60 -0.11 4.54
C ARG A 362 20.96 -1.57 4.24
N GLY A 363 21.10 -1.91 2.96
CA GLY A 363 21.43 -3.28 2.52
C GLY A 363 20.29 -4.29 2.66
N HIS A 364 19.05 -3.82 2.81
CA HIS A 364 17.88 -4.70 2.89
C HIS A 364 17.68 -5.52 1.61
N THR A 365 17.37 -6.81 1.80
CA THR A 365 17.19 -7.81 0.73
C THR A 365 15.94 -8.65 0.99
N HIS A 366 15.43 -9.27 -0.07
CA HIS A 366 14.30 -10.19 -0.01
C HIS A 366 14.74 -11.60 -0.41
N LEU A 367 14.12 -12.60 0.20
CA LEU A 367 14.32 -14.00 -0.17
C LEU A 367 13.23 -14.43 -1.13
N ILE A 368 13.62 -15.06 -2.24
CA ILE A 368 12.71 -15.68 -3.21
C ILE A 368 13.06 -17.15 -3.42
N PRO A 369 12.08 -18.00 -3.76
CA PRO A 369 12.36 -19.36 -4.20
C PRO A 369 13.28 -19.37 -5.43
N CYS A 370 14.24 -20.31 -5.47
CA CYS A 370 15.11 -20.47 -6.62
C CYS A 370 14.30 -20.81 -7.89
N PRO A 371 14.50 -20.09 -9.00
CA PRO A 371 13.70 -20.23 -10.22
C PRO A 371 13.73 -21.61 -10.89
N GLU A 372 14.76 -22.44 -10.67
CA GLU A 372 14.90 -23.78 -11.28
C GLU A 372 13.79 -24.76 -10.81
N ARG A 373 13.18 -24.52 -9.65
CA ARG A 373 12.11 -25.39 -9.09
C ARG A 373 10.71 -24.77 -9.12
N SER A 374 10.57 -23.47 -9.36
CA SER A 374 9.26 -22.81 -9.42
C SER A 374 8.52 -23.03 -10.74
N GLY A 375 9.18 -23.64 -11.75
CA GLY A 375 8.56 -23.97 -13.05
C GLY A 375 8.37 -22.76 -13.97
N VAL A 376 9.08 -21.65 -13.74
CA VAL A 376 8.85 -20.35 -14.41
C VAL A 376 9.71 -20.14 -15.68
N TYR A 377 10.54 -21.12 -16.08
CA TYR A 377 11.34 -21.02 -17.32
C TYR A 377 10.65 -21.66 -18.54
N PRO A 378 10.76 -21.04 -19.74
CA PRO A 378 10.56 -21.72 -21.01
C PRO A 378 11.50 -22.94 -21.11
N GLU A 379 11.01 -24.04 -21.68
CA GLU A 379 11.64 -25.38 -21.68
C GLU A 379 13.09 -25.47 -22.20
N GLU A 380 13.67 -24.38 -22.71
CA GLU A 380 14.94 -24.38 -23.44
C GLU A 380 16.19 -24.04 -22.60
N ARG A 381 16.09 -23.71 -21.31
CA ARG A 381 17.26 -23.48 -20.44
C ARG A 381 17.16 -24.15 -19.08
N LYS A 382 17.73 -25.36 -18.96
CA LYS A 382 18.09 -25.98 -17.68
C LYS A 382 19.31 -25.26 -17.08
N VAL A 383 19.09 -24.08 -16.51
CA VAL A 383 20.13 -23.37 -15.74
C VAL A 383 20.32 -24.12 -14.43
N ARG A 384 21.47 -24.80 -14.26
CA ARG A 384 21.84 -25.43 -12.98
C ARG A 384 21.86 -24.38 -11.88
N CYS A 385 21.41 -24.76 -10.68
CA CYS A 385 21.41 -24.07 -9.38
C CYS A 385 22.78 -23.49 -8.92
N THR A 386 23.42 -22.71 -9.78
CA THR A 386 24.79 -22.19 -9.62
C THR A 386 25.01 -20.85 -10.34
N GLU A 387 24.11 -20.40 -11.21
CA GLU A 387 24.30 -19.16 -11.98
C GLU A 387 23.42 -18.01 -11.45
N LYS A 388 23.96 -16.80 -11.49
CA LYS A 388 23.21 -15.54 -11.30
C LYS A 388 22.10 -15.47 -12.34
N VAL A 389 20.88 -15.79 -11.92
CA VAL A 389 19.71 -15.79 -12.82
C VAL A 389 19.24 -14.37 -13.12
N TYR A 390 19.27 -13.50 -12.12
CA TYR A 390 18.87 -12.09 -12.21
C TYR A 390 20.01 -11.17 -11.78
N ASP A 391 20.13 -10.02 -12.44
CA ASP A 391 21.01 -8.95 -11.97
C ASP A 391 20.44 -8.38 -10.66
N GLY A 392 21.30 -8.24 -9.65
CA GLY A 392 20.86 -7.95 -8.29
C GLY A 392 20.25 -9.12 -7.52
N ALA A 393 20.56 -10.36 -7.90
CA ALA A 393 20.31 -11.55 -7.08
C ALA A 393 21.59 -12.37 -6.82
N LYS A 394 21.60 -13.09 -5.71
CA LYS A 394 22.64 -14.06 -5.32
C LYS A 394 21.95 -15.33 -4.83
N HIS A 395 22.31 -16.46 -5.41
CA HIS A 395 21.88 -17.77 -4.92
C HIS A 395 22.48 -18.06 -3.55
N LEU A 396 21.69 -18.56 -2.59
CA LEU A 396 22.20 -18.92 -1.29
C LEU A 396 23.04 -20.19 -1.34
N THR A 397 24.14 -20.21 -0.59
CA THR A 397 24.93 -21.41 -0.39
C THR A 397 24.16 -22.42 0.47
N LYS A 398 24.50 -23.71 0.34
CA LYS A 398 23.92 -24.78 1.19
C LYS A 398 24.11 -24.55 2.69
N LYS A 399 25.13 -23.78 3.08
CA LYS A 399 25.37 -23.39 4.47
C LYS A 399 24.38 -22.30 4.89
N GLU A 400 24.36 -21.17 4.18
CA GLU A 400 23.42 -20.05 4.46
C GLU A 400 21.97 -20.57 4.51
N GLN A 401 21.59 -21.42 3.57
CA GLN A 401 20.25 -21.99 3.52
C GLN A 401 19.91 -22.86 4.75
N ARG A 402 20.87 -23.66 5.22
CA ARG A 402 20.72 -24.47 6.42
C ARG A 402 20.63 -23.60 7.67
N ASP A 403 21.45 -22.55 7.74
CA ASP A 403 21.45 -21.61 8.86
C ASP A 403 20.07 -20.94 8.98
N LEU A 404 19.45 -20.58 7.85
CA LEU A 404 18.08 -20.06 7.78
C LEU A 404 16.98 -21.10 8.13
N GLY A 405 17.31 -22.38 8.27
CA GLY A 405 16.36 -23.46 8.54
C GLY A 405 15.48 -23.85 7.34
N GLU A 406 15.88 -23.45 6.12
CA GLU A 406 15.12 -23.67 4.90
C GLU A 406 15.64 -24.90 4.14
N LYS A 407 14.72 -25.72 3.59
CA LYS A 407 15.07 -26.94 2.84
C LYS A 407 15.15 -26.73 1.34
N ASP A 408 14.32 -25.82 0.83
CA ASP A 408 14.23 -25.52 -0.59
C ASP A 408 15.19 -24.40 -0.97
N PRO A 409 15.92 -24.51 -2.11
CA PRO A 409 16.90 -23.50 -2.51
C PRO A 409 16.25 -22.12 -2.67
N LEU A 410 16.93 -21.09 -2.17
CA LEU A 410 16.47 -19.71 -2.17
C LEU A 410 17.52 -18.79 -2.79
N ASP A 411 17.05 -17.70 -3.38
CA ASP A 411 17.89 -16.59 -3.83
C ASP A 411 17.64 -15.39 -2.91
N GLN A 412 18.71 -14.69 -2.55
CA GLN A 412 18.62 -13.33 -2.01
C GLN A 412 18.58 -12.36 -3.18
N MET A 413 17.68 -11.39 -3.11
CA MET A 413 17.46 -10.38 -4.13
C MET A 413 17.50 -8.99 -3.52
N MET A 414 18.13 -8.04 -4.21
CA MET A 414 18.12 -6.64 -3.81
C MET A 414 16.69 -6.08 -3.82
N HIS A 415 16.40 -5.13 -2.92
CA HIS A 415 15.04 -4.58 -2.75
C HIS A 415 14.40 -4.08 -4.05
N ALA A 416 15.13 -3.29 -4.85
CA ALA A 416 14.59 -2.77 -6.12
C ALA A 416 14.26 -3.89 -7.11
N THR A 417 15.20 -4.84 -7.29
CA THR A 417 15.01 -6.00 -8.16
C THR A 417 13.83 -6.87 -7.72
N TYR A 418 13.60 -7.01 -6.42
CA TYR A 418 12.49 -7.78 -5.89
C TYR A 418 11.11 -7.22 -6.29
N TRP A 419 10.92 -5.90 -6.18
CA TRP A 419 9.65 -5.27 -6.55
C TRP A 419 9.37 -5.37 -8.05
N GLU A 420 10.41 -5.21 -8.88
CA GLU A 420 10.33 -5.47 -10.33
C GLU A 420 10.00 -6.94 -10.62
N TYR A 421 10.64 -7.88 -9.93
CA TYR A 421 10.44 -9.32 -10.09
C TYR A 421 9.00 -9.75 -9.80
N ILE A 422 8.40 -9.26 -8.70
CA ILE A 422 7.00 -9.57 -8.39
C ILE A 422 6.01 -8.72 -9.19
N GLY A 423 6.49 -7.78 -10.01
CA GLY A 423 5.68 -6.94 -10.88
C GLY A 423 4.90 -5.83 -10.17
N PHE A 424 5.31 -5.41 -8.97
CA PHE A 424 4.64 -4.35 -8.20
C PHE A 424 5.55 -3.14 -8.01
N LYS A 425 4.94 -1.94 -7.93
CA LYS A 425 5.66 -0.74 -7.52
C LYS A 425 6.11 -0.87 -6.07
N ASP A 426 7.34 -0.40 -5.84
CA ASP A 426 7.93 -0.29 -4.51
C ASP A 426 7.08 0.62 -3.60
N PRO A 427 6.64 0.15 -2.43
CA PRO A 427 5.92 0.97 -1.46
C PRO A 427 6.80 1.98 -0.71
N CYS A 428 8.13 1.83 -0.76
CA CYS A 428 9.08 2.76 -0.19
C CYS A 428 9.38 3.91 -1.17
N ASP A 429 9.79 5.06 -0.65
CA ASP A 429 10.11 6.19 -1.52
C ASP A 429 11.48 6.00 -2.22
N LYS A 430 11.74 6.83 -3.24
CA LYS A 430 12.97 6.73 -4.05
C LYS A 430 14.25 7.03 -3.26
N HIS A 431 14.19 7.81 -2.18
CA HIS A 431 15.36 8.09 -1.34
C HIS A 431 15.68 6.88 -0.46
N GLU A 432 14.65 6.26 0.11
CA GLU A 432 14.74 5.00 0.85
C GLU A 432 15.28 3.87 -0.03
N GLY A 433 14.77 3.73 -1.26
CA GLY A 433 15.27 2.71 -2.20
C GLY A 433 16.76 2.85 -2.54
N LYS A 434 17.29 4.08 -2.62
CA LYS A 434 18.74 4.31 -2.80
C LYS A 434 19.54 3.89 -1.58
N PHE A 435 19.02 4.15 -0.38
CA PHE A 435 19.61 3.70 0.88
C PHE A 435 19.59 2.16 0.99
N PHE A 436 18.49 1.56 0.54
CA PHE A 436 18.31 0.18 0.07
C PHE A 436 19.59 -0.49 -0.44
N ALA A 437 20.08 0.12 -1.52
CA ALA A 437 21.10 -0.43 -2.39
C ALA A 437 22.54 -0.21 -1.90
N LEU A 438 22.77 0.28 -0.68
CA LEU A 438 24.11 0.51 -0.14
C LEU A 438 24.57 -0.67 0.74
N CYS A 439 25.88 -0.97 0.72
CA CYS A 439 26.49 -2.15 1.37
C CYS A 439 26.50 -2.11 2.91
N ASP A 440 25.67 -2.88 3.60
CA ASP A 440 25.45 -2.92 5.07
C ASP A 440 26.68 -3.05 5.99
N HIS A 441 27.86 -3.40 5.47
CA HIS A 441 29.12 -3.35 6.22
C HIS A 441 29.39 -1.99 6.88
N TYR A 442 29.77 -2.02 8.16
CA TYR A 442 30.16 -0.85 8.94
C TYR A 442 31.58 -0.99 9.49
N CYS A 443 32.21 0.16 9.72
CA CYS A 443 33.58 0.26 10.19
C CYS A 443 33.71 -0.32 11.61
N PRO A 444 34.67 -1.23 11.88
CA PRO A 444 34.80 -1.90 13.18
C PRO A 444 35.47 -1.06 14.28
N SER A 445 35.87 0.19 13.98
CA SER A 445 36.59 1.03 14.94
C SER A 445 35.73 1.39 16.16
N GLU A 446 36.34 1.29 17.34
CA GLU A 446 35.71 1.64 18.62
C GLU A 446 35.26 3.10 18.70
N GLU A 447 35.84 3.98 17.88
CA GLU A 447 35.41 5.39 17.78
C GLU A 447 33.94 5.53 17.35
N HIS A 448 33.36 4.52 16.71
CA HIS A 448 31.95 4.49 16.29
C HIS A 448 31.04 3.73 17.27
N ASN A 449 31.58 3.08 18.30
CA ASN A 449 30.78 2.28 19.23
C ASN A 449 29.92 3.14 20.17
N ASP A 450 30.44 4.31 20.57
CA ASP A 450 29.73 5.29 21.43
C ASP A 450 28.99 6.36 20.61
N ALA A 451 29.24 6.45 19.31
CA ALA A 451 28.57 7.39 18.43
C ALA A 451 27.15 6.87 18.10
N LYS A 452 26.15 7.76 18.10
CA LYS A 452 24.78 7.42 17.66
C LYS A 452 24.71 6.94 16.21
N GLU A 453 25.77 7.15 15.41
CA GLU A 453 25.82 6.83 13.99
C GLU A 453 27.06 5.98 13.68
N LYS A 454 26.81 4.75 13.20
CA LYS A 454 27.87 3.88 12.64
C LYS A 454 28.36 4.45 11.32
N SER A 455 29.67 4.37 11.05
CA SER A 455 30.21 4.67 9.72
C SER A 455 30.10 3.45 8.80
N TYR A 456 29.26 3.54 7.77
CA TYR A 456 29.04 2.46 6.80
C TYR A 456 29.96 2.56 5.58
N CYS A 457 30.11 1.43 4.88
CA CYS A 457 30.72 1.40 3.55
C CYS A 457 30.02 2.41 2.62
N THR A 458 30.74 3.03 1.72
CA THR A 458 30.17 4.01 0.76
C THR A 458 29.77 3.38 -0.57
N GLU A 459 30.11 2.11 -0.78
CA GLU A 459 29.81 1.36 -2.00
C GLU A 459 28.40 0.75 -1.98
N THR A 460 27.97 0.29 -3.16
CA THR A 460 26.69 -0.39 -3.38
C THR A 460 26.67 -1.80 -2.79
N LEU A 461 25.48 -2.32 -2.47
CA LEU A 461 25.29 -3.66 -1.92
C LEU A 461 25.90 -4.72 -2.85
N TRP A 462 26.67 -5.65 -2.27
CA TRP A 462 27.39 -6.70 -2.99
C TRP A 462 28.40 -6.19 -4.04
N HIS A 463 28.99 -5.01 -3.80
CA HIS A 463 30.11 -4.52 -4.60
C HIS A 463 31.30 -5.48 -4.57
N ASN A 464 32.13 -5.45 -5.63
CA ASN A 464 33.42 -6.11 -5.61
C ASN A 464 34.37 -5.41 -4.63
N PRO A 465 35.31 -6.14 -3.97
CA PRO A 465 36.33 -5.54 -3.12
C PRO A 465 37.05 -4.37 -3.80
N VAL A 466 37.04 -3.19 -3.18
CA VAL A 466 37.70 -2.00 -3.69
C VAL A 466 39.23 -2.20 -3.58
N PRO A 467 40.01 -1.99 -4.65
CA PRO A 467 41.47 -2.09 -4.57
C PRO A 467 42.06 -1.02 -3.65
N ARG A 468 43.05 -1.40 -2.83
CA ARG A 468 43.72 -0.47 -1.89
C ARG A 468 44.54 0.63 -2.57
N ASP A 469 45.01 0.38 -3.79
CA ASP A 469 45.88 1.29 -4.54
C ASP A 469 45.12 2.31 -5.41
N THR A 470 43.78 2.31 -5.36
CA THR A 470 42.97 3.29 -6.07
C THR A 470 43.24 4.67 -5.48
N ARG A 471 44.19 5.40 -6.08
CA ARG A 471 44.59 6.75 -5.70
C ARG A 471 43.34 7.60 -5.52
N MET A 472 43.02 7.88 -4.26
CA MET A 472 41.85 8.65 -3.86
C MET A 472 41.96 10.06 -4.42
N GLY A 473 41.34 10.28 -5.58
CA GLY A 473 41.02 11.61 -6.05
C GLY A 473 40.07 12.25 -5.05
N SER A 474 40.56 13.23 -4.29
CA SER A 474 39.77 14.19 -3.50
C SER A 474 38.85 13.67 -2.37
N THR A 475 38.67 12.36 -2.17
CA THR A 475 37.80 11.81 -1.11
C THR A 475 38.63 11.41 0.11
N ARG A 476 38.16 11.72 1.33
CA ARG A 476 38.75 11.30 2.62
C ARG A 476 38.18 9.91 2.99
N GLY A 477 38.98 8.99 3.54
CA GLY A 477 38.54 7.63 3.88
C GLY A 477 39.66 6.57 3.90
N TYR A 478 39.29 5.30 4.12
CA TYR A 478 40.18 4.13 3.98
C TYR A 478 39.42 2.90 3.42
N VAL A 479 40.15 1.92 2.89
CA VAL A 479 39.61 0.64 2.41
C VAL A 479 40.06 -0.49 3.34
N SER A 480 39.13 -1.31 3.83
CA SER A 480 39.40 -2.45 4.73
C SER A 480 40.12 -3.62 4.03
N GLU A 481 40.51 -4.66 4.79
CA GLU A 481 41.13 -5.88 4.26
C GLU A 481 40.26 -6.66 3.28
N ASP A 482 38.97 -6.74 3.57
CA ASP A 482 37.94 -7.35 2.74
C ASP A 482 37.44 -6.41 1.61
N GLY A 483 37.99 -5.20 1.51
CA GLY A 483 37.77 -4.29 0.39
C GLY A 483 36.55 -3.37 0.50
N HIS A 484 36.04 -3.09 1.69
CA HIS A 484 35.00 -2.08 1.91
C HIS A 484 35.59 -0.68 2.10
N HIS A 485 35.03 0.31 1.42
CA HIS A 485 35.51 1.69 1.48
C HIS A 485 34.68 2.51 2.48
N PHE A 486 35.34 3.07 3.50
CA PHE A 486 34.74 3.91 4.52
C PHE A 486 35.23 5.35 4.41
N SER A 487 34.34 6.32 4.62
CA SER A 487 34.69 7.74 4.63
C SER A 487 35.30 8.23 5.96
N CYS A 488 35.16 7.43 7.04
CA CYS A 488 35.80 7.70 8.32
C CYS A 488 37.30 7.41 8.28
N THR A 489 38.06 8.04 9.17
CA THR A 489 39.50 7.78 9.34
C THR A 489 39.79 7.50 10.81
N HIS A 490 40.44 6.37 11.10
CA HIS A 490 40.80 5.96 12.46
C HIS A 490 42.31 5.99 12.65
N THR A 491 42.77 6.60 13.73
CA THR A 491 44.21 6.78 13.99
C THR A 491 44.66 5.87 15.13
N THR A 492 45.40 4.80 14.84
CA THR A 492 46.22 4.11 15.85
C THR A 492 47.46 4.96 16.13
N ILE A 493 47.53 5.61 17.30
CA ILE A 493 48.59 6.57 17.65
C ILE A 493 49.93 5.84 17.82
N THR A 494 50.87 6.03 16.89
CA THR A 494 52.28 5.65 17.10
C THR A 494 52.98 6.75 17.93
N PRO A 495 53.65 6.42 19.05
CA PRO A 495 54.41 7.40 19.82
C PRO A 495 55.62 7.92 19.02
N HIS A 496 55.98 9.20 19.20
CA HIS A 496 57.05 9.88 18.48
C HIS A 496 58.28 10.12 19.36
N ASN A 497 59.45 10.19 18.72
CA ASN A 497 60.67 10.77 19.28
C ASN A 497 60.86 12.16 18.65
N VAL A 498 60.42 13.19 19.37
CA VAL A 498 60.46 14.58 18.90
C VAL A 498 61.77 15.24 19.34
N ILE A 499 62.54 15.73 18.38
CA ILE A 499 63.81 16.41 18.61
C ILE A 499 63.66 17.87 18.15
N PHE A 500 63.60 18.79 19.10
CA PHE A 500 63.68 20.22 18.81
C PHE A 500 65.13 20.62 18.61
N VAL A 501 65.43 21.25 17.49
CA VAL A 501 66.75 21.81 17.18
C VAL A 501 66.55 23.30 16.98
N VAL A 502 66.88 24.08 18.00
CA VAL A 502 66.49 25.49 18.11
C VAL A 502 67.71 26.39 18.09
N ASP A 503 67.65 27.37 17.21
CA ASP A 503 68.64 28.44 17.12
C ASP A 503 68.62 29.31 18.38
N LYS A 504 69.80 29.60 18.92
CA LYS A 504 70.03 30.53 20.03
C LYS A 504 71.15 31.51 19.71
N SER A 505 71.39 31.78 18.43
CA SER A 505 72.33 32.80 17.97
C SER A 505 71.96 34.20 18.45
N TYR A 506 72.86 35.18 18.32
CA TYR A 506 72.61 36.55 18.80
C TYR A 506 71.36 37.21 18.20
N SER A 507 70.93 36.84 17.00
CA SER A 507 69.68 37.35 16.40
C SER A 507 68.44 36.97 17.21
N MET A 508 68.49 35.82 17.90
CA MET A 508 67.40 35.34 18.76
C MET A 508 67.27 36.13 20.08
N ASP A 509 68.22 37.02 20.41
CA ASP A 509 68.13 37.92 21.57
C ASP A 509 67.33 39.20 21.27
N SER A 510 66.95 39.39 20.01
CA SER A 510 66.14 40.54 19.61
C SER A 510 64.81 40.57 20.37
N GLY A 511 64.53 41.73 20.97
CA GLY A 511 63.28 42.00 21.70
C GLY A 511 62.14 42.53 20.82
N ASP A 512 62.25 42.38 19.49
CA ASP A 512 61.25 42.81 18.51
C ASP A 512 59.97 41.97 18.56
N ILE A 513 60.10 40.68 18.91
CA ILE A 513 59.00 39.75 19.15
C ILE A 513 59.16 39.18 20.57
N LYS A 514 58.09 39.13 21.35
CA LYS A 514 58.13 38.74 22.78
C LYS A 514 57.11 37.62 23.07
N PRO A 515 57.44 36.66 23.96
CA PRO A 515 56.52 35.60 24.34
C PRO A 515 55.34 36.13 25.14
N LYS A 516 54.25 35.36 25.17
CA LYS A 516 53.07 35.68 25.98
C LYS A 516 53.32 35.40 27.46
N LEU A 517 54.06 34.35 27.75
CA LEU A 517 54.41 33.97 29.12
C LEU A 517 55.63 34.73 29.61
N LYS A 518 55.43 35.53 30.67
CA LYS A 518 56.49 36.34 31.32
C LYS A 518 57.61 35.53 31.96
N MET A 519 57.42 34.22 32.14
CA MET A 519 58.44 33.33 32.71
C MET A 519 59.61 33.10 31.75
N PHE A 520 59.41 33.30 30.45
CA PHE A 520 60.44 33.15 29.43
C PHE A 520 61.14 34.48 29.11
N PRO A 521 62.39 34.44 28.59
CA PRO A 521 63.11 35.63 28.16
C PRO A 521 62.27 36.50 27.21
N GLN A 522 62.30 37.81 27.36
CA GLN A 522 61.44 38.72 26.60
C GLN A 522 62.05 39.08 25.23
N ASN A 523 62.41 38.04 24.47
CA ASN A 523 63.05 38.06 23.16
C ASN A 523 62.51 36.93 22.27
N ARG A 524 63.00 36.86 21.02
CA ARG A 524 62.63 35.80 20.05
C ARG A 524 62.85 34.39 20.59
N LEU A 525 63.94 34.12 21.29
CA LEU A 525 64.19 32.80 21.91
C LEU A 525 63.08 32.41 22.90
N GLY A 526 62.61 33.37 23.71
CA GLY A 526 61.48 33.13 24.60
C GLY A 526 60.18 32.81 23.88
N CYS A 527 59.92 33.40 22.71
CA CYS A 527 58.77 33.04 21.87
C CYS A 527 58.82 31.57 21.43
N VAL A 528 60.02 31.06 21.13
CA VAL A 528 60.20 29.64 20.78
C VAL A 528 59.89 28.75 21.97
N TYR A 529 60.34 29.10 23.18
CA TYR A 529 60.02 28.35 24.39
C TYR A 529 58.51 28.33 24.68
N ASP A 530 57.83 29.46 24.51
CA ASP A 530 56.37 29.55 24.63
C ASP A 530 55.65 28.67 23.59
N ALA A 531 56.11 28.67 22.34
CA ALA A 531 55.58 27.81 21.27
C ALA A 531 55.86 26.31 21.50
N MET A 532 57.04 25.95 22.01
CA MET A 532 57.38 24.59 22.42
C MET A 532 56.49 24.11 23.57
N LEU A 533 56.25 24.97 24.56
CA LEU A 533 55.32 24.66 25.65
C LEU A 533 53.92 24.38 25.11
N ARG A 534 53.42 25.22 24.19
CA ARG A 534 52.13 25.00 23.51
C ARG A 534 52.08 23.67 22.77
N PHE A 535 53.14 23.30 22.04
CA PHE A 535 53.24 21.99 21.40
C PHE A 535 53.13 20.86 22.43
N ILE A 536 53.88 20.95 23.52
CA ILE A 536 53.91 19.94 24.59
C ILE A 536 52.53 19.78 25.22
N THR A 537 51.87 20.87 25.60
CA THR A 537 50.54 20.85 26.21
C THR A 537 49.54 20.16 25.29
N LEU A 538 49.56 20.46 23.98
CA LEU A 538 48.68 19.83 23.00
C LEU A 538 48.96 18.33 22.86
N ARG A 539 50.23 17.92 22.82
CA ARG A 539 50.61 16.51 22.77
C ARG A 539 50.22 15.77 24.05
N LEU A 540 50.36 16.38 25.23
CA LEU A 540 49.95 15.79 26.51
C LEU A 540 48.44 15.61 26.61
N GLN A 541 47.65 16.57 26.11
CA GLN A 541 46.19 16.47 26.03
C GLN A 541 45.73 15.33 25.11
N ASP A 542 46.35 15.19 23.93
CA ASP A 542 46.03 14.10 22.97
C ASP A 542 46.53 12.72 23.47
N SER A 543 47.59 12.66 24.27
CA SER A 543 48.22 11.41 24.73
C SER A 543 47.51 10.73 25.91
N GLY A 544 46.47 11.34 26.50
CA GLY A 544 45.77 10.84 27.70
C GLY A 544 45.11 9.46 27.55
N ARG A 545 45.06 8.90 26.33
CA ARG A 545 44.47 7.60 25.99
C ARG A 545 45.49 6.52 25.57
N VAL A 546 46.80 6.81 25.59
CA VAL A 546 47.85 5.92 25.06
C VAL A 546 48.69 5.29 26.18
N ARG A 547 49.05 4.00 26.05
CA ARG A 547 49.92 3.28 27.01
C ARG A 547 51.39 3.74 26.96
N GLU A 548 51.90 4.16 25.80
CA GLU A 548 53.25 4.70 25.61
C GLU A 548 53.22 6.17 25.18
N LYS A 549 54.01 7.02 25.85
CA LYS A 549 54.06 8.47 25.61
C LYS A 549 55.17 8.86 24.63
N ASP A 550 55.02 10.01 23.98
CA ASP A 550 56.10 10.64 23.21
C ASP A 550 57.32 10.91 24.10
N ILE A 551 58.50 10.87 23.48
CA ILE A 551 59.75 11.35 24.08
C ILE A 551 60.21 12.61 23.37
N MET A 552 60.92 13.46 24.10
CA MET A 552 61.41 14.75 23.66
C MET A 552 62.91 14.87 23.90
N SER A 553 63.60 15.48 22.94
CA SER A 553 64.95 16.02 23.11
C SER A 553 65.00 17.45 22.62
N VAL A 554 65.88 18.27 23.21
CA VAL A 554 66.09 19.67 22.84
C VAL A 554 67.57 19.92 22.64
N VAL A 555 67.92 20.35 21.45
CA VAL A 555 69.24 20.82 21.06
C VAL A 555 69.14 22.32 20.85
N LEU A 556 70.00 23.09 21.52
CA LEU A 556 70.16 24.51 21.24
C LEU A 556 71.48 24.74 20.53
N PHE A 557 71.48 25.51 19.45
CA PHE A 557 72.68 25.77 18.66
C PHE A 557 72.91 27.26 18.38
N GLY A 558 74.17 27.66 18.39
CA GLY A 558 74.68 28.94 17.89
C GLY A 558 75.90 28.62 17.05
N SER A 559 77.08 29.12 17.45
CA SER A 559 78.36 28.71 16.83
C SER A 559 78.64 27.22 17.08
N ASP A 560 78.22 26.73 18.25
CA ASP A 560 78.25 25.33 18.66
C ASP A 560 76.86 24.88 19.14
N ALA A 561 76.60 23.57 19.09
CA ALA A 561 75.37 22.96 19.56
C ALA A 561 75.53 22.19 20.87
N ARG A 562 74.54 22.32 21.77
CA ARG A 562 74.46 21.60 23.04
C ARG A 562 73.10 20.91 23.20
N ILE A 563 73.13 19.67 23.69
CA ILE A 563 71.92 18.92 24.05
C ILE A 563 71.50 19.37 25.46
N GLN A 564 70.34 19.99 25.58
CA GLN A 564 69.78 20.45 26.86
C GLN A 564 68.86 19.39 27.48
N VAL A 565 68.08 18.73 26.63
CA VAL A 565 67.18 17.63 27.01
C VAL A 565 67.47 16.45 26.09
N GLU A 566 67.68 15.27 26.66
CA GLU A 566 67.98 14.06 25.90
C GLU A 566 66.99 12.94 26.27
N LEU A 567 66.19 12.52 25.29
CA LEU A 567 65.32 11.33 25.33
C LEU A 567 64.44 11.21 26.58
N LYS A 568 63.91 12.33 27.09
CA LYS A 568 63.01 12.34 28.25
C LYS A 568 61.55 12.21 27.82
N PRO A 569 60.66 11.61 28.63
CA PRO A 569 59.23 11.68 28.39
C PRO A 569 58.77 13.14 28.26
N ILE A 570 57.88 13.41 27.31
CA ILE A 570 57.39 14.78 27.09
C ILE A 570 56.73 15.33 28.37
N SER A 571 57.13 16.52 28.79
CA SER A 571 56.66 17.19 30.01
C SER A 571 56.86 18.69 29.89
N GLU A 572 55.91 19.48 30.39
CA GLU A 572 55.98 20.95 30.40
C GLU A 572 57.19 21.47 31.19
N SER A 573 57.58 20.75 32.25
CA SER A 573 58.71 21.12 33.11
C SER A 573 60.05 21.16 32.38
N LEU A 574 60.19 20.45 31.26
CA LEU A 574 61.45 20.34 30.52
C LEU A 574 61.83 21.63 29.78
N ILE A 575 60.87 22.52 29.54
CA ILE A 575 61.12 23.82 28.90
C ILE A 575 61.60 24.86 29.92
N ASN A 576 61.15 24.75 31.17
CA ASN A 576 61.47 25.73 32.21
C ASN A 576 62.96 25.77 32.56
N ASP A 577 63.68 24.66 32.35
CA ASP A 577 65.11 24.53 32.67
C ASP A 577 66.03 24.88 31.48
N LEU A 578 65.47 25.32 30.34
CA LEU A 578 66.28 25.68 29.17
C LEU A 578 67.02 27.01 29.40
N PRO A 579 68.30 27.13 28.98
CA PRO A 579 69.09 28.31 29.25
C PRO A 579 68.51 29.55 28.55
N PRO A 580 68.47 30.71 29.22
CA PRO A 580 67.92 31.95 28.66
C PRO A 580 68.92 32.73 27.79
N THR A 581 70.13 32.20 27.58
CA THR A 581 71.24 32.93 26.96
C THR A 581 71.41 32.58 25.48
N THR A 582 71.61 33.59 24.66
CA THR A 582 72.00 33.48 23.26
C THR A 582 73.51 33.63 23.09
N ASP A 583 74.11 33.00 22.08
CA ASP A 583 75.53 33.19 21.75
C ASP A 583 75.85 32.95 20.27
N GLY A 584 76.94 33.56 19.81
CA GLY A 584 77.61 33.21 18.56
C GLY A 584 76.84 33.52 17.27
N CYS A 585 77.39 33.01 16.17
CA CYS A 585 76.79 33.01 14.83
C CYS A 585 75.99 31.72 14.60
N THR A 586 75.23 31.63 13.52
CA THR A 586 74.37 30.46 13.26
C THR A 586 75.10 29.34 12.49
N ASN A 587 75.26 28.15 13.09
CA ASN A 587 75.81 26.95 12.44
C ASN A 587 74.84 25.76 12.48
N TYR A 588 74.15 25.51 11.36
CA TYR A 588 73.13 24.47 11.25
C TYR A 588 73.71 23.07 11.40
N SER A 589 74.91 22.86 10.84
CA SER A 589 75.54 21.54 10.83
C SER A 589 75.84 21.05 12.25
N SER A 590 76.26 21.94 13.15
CA SER A 590 76.48 21.63 14.57
C SER A 590 75.19 21.15 15.25
N GLY A 591 74.07 21.83 15.01
CA GLY A 591 72.74 21.42 15.51
C GLY A 591 72.32 20.04 14.99
N LEU A 592 72.49 19.80 13.69
CA LEU A 592 72.14 18.53 13.05
C LEU A 592 73.04 17.37 13.51
N GLU A 593 74.31 17.61 13.81
CA GLU A 593 75.22 16.59 14.38
C GLU A 593 74.77 16.12 15.76
N LYS A 594 74.32 17.02 16.63
CA LYS A 594 73.76 16.64 17.93
C LYS A 594 72.42 15.93 17.78
N ALA A 595 71.57 16.33 16.84
CA ALA A 595 70.34 15.62 16.52
C ALA A 595 70.61 14.19 15.99
N GLU A 596 71.61 14.02 15.12
CA GLU A 596 72.03 12.71 14.63
C GLU A 596 72.53 11.82 15.77
N LEU A 597 73.32 12.37 16.70
CA LEU A 597 73.78 11.65 17.89
C LEU A 597 72.62 11.15 18.76
N ILE A 598 71.58 11.98 18.96
CA ILE A 598 70.37 11.60 19.70
C ILE A 598 69.62 10.48 18.96
N LEU A 599 69.48 10.60 17.63
CA LEU A 599 68.84 9.57 16.81
C LEU A 599 69.60 8.24 16.90
N ASP A 600 70.93 8.27 16.88
CA ASP A 600 71.77 7.07 16.96
C ASP A 600 71.63 6.38 18.33
N LYS A 601 71.65 7.16 19.42
CA LYS A 601 71.39 6.66 20.78
C LYS A 601 69.96 6.13 20.97
N SER A 602 68.96 6.81 20.41
CA SER A 602 67.56 6.39 20.44
C SER A 602 67.37 5.03 19.78
N ARG A 603 68.07 4.75 18.67
CA ARG A 603 67.99 3.44 17.98
C ARG A 603 68.59 2.29 18.79
N GLN A 604 69.57 2.57 19.66
CA GLN A 604 70.22 1.55 20.48
C GLN A 604 69.37 1.11 21.69
N LYS A 605 68.35 1.90 22.07
CA LYS A 605 67.47 1.63 23.22
C LYS A 605 66.11 1.07 22.75
N PRO A 606 65.71 -0.16 23.15
CA PRO A 606 64.45 -0.78 22.73
C PRO A 606 63.20 0.07 23.04
N GLU A 607 63.22 0.77 24.17
CA GLU A 607 62.13 1.65 24.64
C GLU A 607 61.91 2.90 23.76
N HIS A 608 62.87 3.24 22.90
CA HIS A 608 62.83 4.40 22.02
C HIS A 608 62.87 4.05 20.54
N SER A 609 63.42 2.89 20.16
CA SER A 609 63.57 2.48 18.76
C SER A 609 62.24 2.20 18.05
N SER A 610 61.19 1.89 18.81
CA SER A 610 59.81 1.74 18.32
C SER A 610 59.16 3.07 17.90
N LYS A 611 59.63 4.20 18.42
CA LYS A 611 59.03 5.53 18.21
C LYS A 611 59.45 6.14 16.89
N THR A 612 58.52 6.80 16.19
CA THR A 612 58.81 7.48 14.92
C THR A 612 59.62 8.76 15.17
N PRO A 613 60.82 8.92 14.59
CA PRO A 613 61.65 10.09 14.87
C PRO A 613 61.25 11.30 14.02
N VAL A 614 61.16 12.46 14.68
CA VAL A 614 60.79 13.74 14.08
C VAL A 614 61.78 14.79 14.56
N ILE A 615 62.36 15.55 13.64
CA ILE A 615 63.14 16.74 13.95
C ILE A 615 62.30 17.97 13.62
N ILE A 616 62.18 18.90 14.56
CA ILE A 616 61.65 20.25 14.34
C ILE A 616 62.83 21.20 14.46
N PHE A 617 63.35 21.63 13.32
CA PHE A 617 64.49 22.53 13.22
C PHE A 617 64.00 23.97 13.08
N LEU A 618 64.45 24.88 13.93
CA LEU A 618 64.02 26.27 13.94
C LEU A 618 65.23 27.19 13.90
N SER A 619 65.21 28.18 13.00
CA SER A 619 66.20 29.26 12.93
C SER A 619 65.56 30.56 12.45
N ASP A 620 66.18 31.69 12.81
CA ASP A 620 65.77 33.04 12.38
C ASP A 620 66.74 33.71 11.39
N GLY A 621 67.77 33.00 10.92
CA GLY A 621 68.83 33.58 10.09
C GLY A 621 69.56 32.60 9.16
N GLU A 622 70.55 33.09 8.42
CA GLU A 622 71.34 32.32 7.43
C GLU A 622 72.35 31.37 8.09
N ASN A 623 72.65 30.26 7.42
CA ASN A 623 73.72 29.36 7.85
C ASN A 623 75.09 30.00 7.55
N ASN A 624 75.78 30.46 8.59
CA ASN A 624 77.01 31.25 8.46
C ASN A 624 78.29 30.41 8.38
N ASP A 625 78.22 29.12 8.74
CA ASP A 625 79.37 28.22 8.80
C ASP A 625 78.96 26.75 8.72
N GLY A 626 79.94 25.87 8.56
CA GLY A 626 79.77 24.41 8.66
C GLY A 626 79.53 23.69 7.33
N SER A 627 79.26 22.38 7.44
CA SER A 627 79.01 21.52 6.29
C SER A 627 77.58 21.69 5.74
N ASP A 628 77.36 21.31 4.47
CA ASP A 628 76.05 21.43 3.81
C ASP A 628 74.94 20.71 4.64
N PRO A 629 74.01 21.47 5.25
CA PRO A 629 72.98 20.91 6.12
C PRO A 629 71.97 20.06 5.33
N VAL A 630 71.76 20.32 4.03
CA VAL A 630 70.86 19.53 3.19
C VAL A 630 71.44 18.13 2.97
N SER A 631 72.74 18.03 2.67
CA SER A 631 73.44 16.75 2.57
C SER A 631 73.44 15.97 3.88
N LYS A 632 73.56 16.65 5.03
CA LYS A 632 73.47 16.03 6.37
C LYS A 632 72.08 15.46 6.63
N VAL A 633 71.01 16.22 6.37
CA VAL A 633 69.62 15.74 6.49
C VAL A 633 69.38 14.54 5.58
N ARG A 634 69.86 14.58 4.33
CA ARG A 634 69.77 13.44 3.39
C ARG A 634 70.50 12.21 3.92
N GLY A 635 71.65 12.39 4.56
CA GLY A 635 72.40 11.32 5.23
C GLY A 635 71.60 10.70 6.39
N MET A 636 71.04 11.53 7.27
CA MET A 636 70.20 11.07 8.39
C MET A 636 68.95 10.31 7.90
N LYS A 637 68.30 10.82 6.85
CA LYS A 637 67.13 10.17 6.23
C LYS A 637 67.47 8.82 5.57
N ARG A 638 68.67 8.69 4.98
CA ARG A 638 69.16 7.39 4.47
C ARG A 638 69.42 6.38 5.59
N LYS A 639 69.94 6.83 6.74
CA LYS A 639 70.15 5.98 7.92
C LYS A 639 68.84 5.56 8.59
N ASN A 640 67.81 6.41 8.52
CA ASN A 640 66.48 6.10 9.03
C ASN A 640 65.39 6.63 8.11
N SER A 641 64.81 5.74 7.30
CA SER A 641 63.77 6.09 6.34
C SER A 641 62.50 6.66 6.97
N ARG A 642 62.24 6.34 8.25
CA ARG A 642 61.09 6.85 9.04
C ARG A 642 61.28 8.27 9.57
N LEU A 643 62.50 8.83 9.53
CA LEU A 643 62.79 10.18 10.04
C LEU A 643 62.04 11.24 9.24
N VAL A 644 61.36 12.17 9.90
CA VAL A 644 60.80 13.38 9.26
C VAL A 644 61.52 14.61 9.82
N VAL A 645 61.89 15.55 8.95
CA VAL A 645 62.51 16.83 9.37
C VAL A 645 61.64 17.99 8.92
N HIS A 646 60.99 18.64 9.88
CA HIS A 646 60.30 19.90 9.68
C HIS A 646 61.24 21.06 9.95
N THR A 647 61.10 22.14 9.20
CA THR A 647 61.88 23.36 9.39
C THR A 647 60.97 24.56 9.56
N ILE A 648 61.33 25.46 10.48
CA ILE A 648 60.63 26.71 10.76
C ILE A 648 61.62 27.86 10.60
N MET A 649 61.30 28.79 9.71
CA MET A 649 61.95 30.09 9.62
C MET A 649 61.19 31.09 10.48
N PHE A 650 61.84 31.66 11.47
CA PHE A 650 61.23 32.64 12.37
C PHE A 650 61.76 34.04 12.07
N GLY A 651 60.90 35.03 11.79
CA GLY A 651 61.33 36.38 11.40
C GLY A 651 61.40 36.60 9.88
N ASP A 652 62.36 37.41 9.41
CA ASP A 652 62.35 37.98 8.05
C ASP A 652 62.68 36.96 6.94
N LYS A 653 62.17 37.21 5.73
CA LYS A 653 62.13 36.30 4.57
C LYS A 653 63.48 36.07 3.87
N SER A 654 64.54 36.77 4.23
CA SER A 654 65.78 36.82 3.44
C SER A 654 66.54 35.49 3.35
N SER A 655 66.28 34.53 4.25
CA SER A 655 67.19 33.38 4.50
C SER A 655 66.56 31.98 4.36
N GLY A 656 65.29 31.87 3.97
CA GLY A 656 64.51 30.62 4.12
C GLY A 656 64.80 29.49 3.12
N GLY A 657 65.55 29.74 2.05
CA GLY A 657 65.76 28.77 0.95
C GLY A 657 66.38 27.45 1.42
N ILE A 658 67.44 27.54 2.23
CA ILE A 658 68.15 26.37 2.74
C ILE A 658 67.31 25.53 3.71
N LEU A 659 66.49 26.18 4.55
CA LEU A 659 65.55 25.50 5.45
C LEU A 659 64.47 24.76 4.66
N LYS A 660 64.01 25.34 3.54
CA LYS A 660 63.06 24.70 2.63
C LYS A 660 63.66 23.46 1.96
N ASP A 661 64.91 23.53 1.54
CA ASP A 661 65.63 22.40 0.96
C ASP A 661 65.90 21.29 2.00
N MET A 662 66.20 21.67 3.26
CA MET A 662 66.33 20.72 4.37
C MET A 662 65.02 19.99 4.67
N ALA A 663 63.90 20.70 4.79
CA ALA A 663 62.60 20.06 4.98
C ALA A 663 62.28 19.09 3.84
N SER A 664 62.53 19.52 2.60
CA SER A 664 62.33 18.70 1.40
C SER A 664 63.21 17.43 1.42
N ALA A 665 64.49 17.56 1.81
CA ALA A 665 65.42 16.43 1.94
C ALA A 665 65.04 15.46 3.07
N GLY A 666 64.43 15.97 4.14
CA GLY A 666 63.95 15.19 5.28
C GLY A 666 62.53 14.64 5.12
N GLY A 667 61.82 15.00 4.05
CA GLY A 667 60.43 14.61 3.80
C GLY A 667 59.43 15.25 4.77
N GLY A 668 59.77 16.41 5.35
CA GLY A 668 58.89 17.20 6.21
C GLY A 668 58.43 18.49 5.55
N GLU A 669 57.92 19.41 6.37
CA GLU A 669 57.34 20.68 5.92
C GLU A 669 58.19 21.87 6.35
N TYR A 670 58.26 22.87 5.47
CA TYR A 670 58.86 24.19 5.76
C TYR A 670 57.76 25.18 6.11
N GLN A 671 57.94 25.92 7.19
CA GLN A 671 57.00 26.95 7.65
C GLN A 671 57.74 28.27 7.86
N LEU A 672 57.13 29.37 7.41
CA LEU A 672 57.61 30.72 7.67
C LEU A 672 56.69 31.37 8.69
N THR A 673 57.27 31.95 9.73
CA THR A 673 56.54 32.58 10.84
C THR A 673 57.11 33.97 11.09
N LEU A 674 56.30 35.00 10.93
CA LEU A 674 56.73 36.40 11.01
C LEU A 674 56.59 36.99 12.42
N ASP A 675 55.76 36.38 13.27
CA ASP A 675 55.47 36.83 14.63
C ASP A 675 55.24 35.66 15.60
N ASP A 676 55.03 35.96 16.89
CA ASP A 676 54.79 34.97 17.94
C ASP A 676 53.49 34.19 17.73
N VAL A 677 52.49 34.81 17.09
CA VAL A 677 51.18 34.21 16.85
C VAL A 677 51.27 33.15 15.76
N GLU A 678 51.94 33.46 14.65
CA GLU A 678 52.23 32.53 13.57
C GLU A 678 53.16 31.40 14.02
N LEU A 679 54.15 31.72 14.85
CA LEU A 679 55.03 30.72 15.46
C LEU A 679 54.24 29.74 16.34
N SER A 680 53.38 30.27 17.22
CA SER A 680 52.51 29.45 18.07
C SER A 680 51.57 28.57 17.24
N LYS A 681 50.98 29.10 16.16
CA LYS A 681 50.14 28.34 15.22
C LYS A 681 50.91 27.24 14.49
N SER A 682 52.17 27.50 14.14
CA SER A 682 53.06 26.54 13.47
C SER A 682 53.37 25.35 14.36
N PHE A 683 53.73 25.59 15.62
CA PHE A 683 53.92 24.53 16.61
C PHE A 683 52.61 23.80 16.93
N GLU A 684 51.47 24.50 16.99
CA GLU A 684 50.15 23.87 17.14
C GLU A 684 49.80 22.97 15.94
N TYR A 685 50.08 23.45 14.72
CA TYR A 685 49.91 22.66 13.51
C TYR A 685 50.82 21.43 13.54
N LEU A 686 52.10 21.56 13.89
CA LEU A 686 53.02 20.43 13.98
C LEU A 686 52.59 19.42 15.05
N ALA A 687 52.15 19.88 16.23
CA ALA A 687 51.61 19.00 17.26
C ALA A 687 50.42 18.16 16.74
N LYS A 688 49.59 18.76 15.88
CA LYS A 688 48.46 18.11 15.21
C LYS A 688 48.86 17.29 13.98
N SER A 689 49.92 17.64 13.26
CA SER A 689 50.35 16.97 12.03
C SER A 689 51.17 15.72 12.31
N LEU A 690 51.78 15.62 13.49
CA LEU A 690 52.34 14.39 14.06
C LEU A 690 51.25 13.41 14.53
N LYS A 691 50.06 13.49 13.92
CA LYS A 691 49.04 12.45 13.92
C LYS A 691 49.37 11.49 12.77
N PRO A 692 49.27 10.16 12.99
CA PRO A 692 49.87 9.19 12.09
C PRO A 692 49.28 9.23 10.67
N ARG A 693 50.16 9.21 9.66
CA ARG A 693 49.88 8.60 8.34
C ARG A 693 50.36 7.16 8.41
N LEU A 694 49.50 6.16 8.13
CA LEU A 694 49.92 4.75 8.13
C LEU A 694 49.37 3.95 6.95
N PHE A 695 50.30 3.14 6.41
CA PHE A 695 50.09 1.97 5.58
C PHE A 695 50.08 0.73 6.50
N SER A 696 49.24 -0.27 6.20
CA SER A 696 49.19 -1.55 6.93
C SER A 696 50.12 -2.60 6.30
N LEU A 697 50.90 -3.28 7.15
CA LEU A 697 51.63 -4.51 6.84
C LEU A 697 51.04 -5.61 7.74
N CYS A 698 50.40 -6.62 7.15
CA CYS A 698 49.80 -7.74 7.86
C CYS A 698 50.82 -8.89 8.02
N ASN A 699 50.83 -9.50 9.20
CA ASN A 699 51.51 -10.78 9.42
C ASN A 699 50.59 -11.92 8.95
N LEU A 700 51.19 -12.90 8.27
CA LEU A 700 50.59 -14.08 7.64
C LEU A 700 49.80 -14.98 8.60
#